data_AF-A0A7C8MTD8-F1
#
_entry.id   AF-A0A7C8MTD8-F1
#
_cell.length_a   1.000
_cell.length_b   1.000
_cell.length_c   1.000
_cell.angle_alpha   90.00
_cell.angle_beta   90.00
_cell.angle_gamma   90.00
#
_symmetry.space_group_name_H-M   'P 1'
#
loop_
_entity.id
_entity.type
_entity.pdbx_description
1 polymer ?
#
loop_
_entity_poly.entity_id
_entity_poly.type
_entity_poly.pdbx_seq_one_letter_code
_entity_poly.pdbx_strand_id
1 'polypeptide(L)'
;MPSSKIHAPDFEAPLEFDVDQDLLGSGTVGDVFKVRLSYAKDPKHFALKRFFARAGRDDFQNEISILKALADVPHNHIVYFASYWTGPDASYILFPLAYGDLHNFLEHTLPPSIPADVVTWLVTQMQGVCDAIKYLHHHISEGNKEMKRVGFHHDLKPANILLFESNRPNHAVWKLGDFGSGAIKYLDHSSTEVLYNRKASTGDPVYSAPEFIADGKVSYPKDIWSLGCIFLEVLVWALTPEPKAVTQFRDAREEFSTDSPDKEPIYWCQDYEGRVYMNPAVVNEVKVLQARSRDESMYTSILAIPTEMAATFTLKFLKRLSLYDNVQLYRLHGFEELSNEQQTNCVYENIECTNIQDLRNIQERTSTLCFTEAGFEFISAPTKCALSAAVFETDTADANTVVNEYIQETMELVKSRLGASSIITIDWRFRRNDEASFAHRLEGGDVRRQAIAVATTTHCDFSPLGGIERLRMHLNSDELTAVEMGDITAMIVNVWRPLKTVASAPLVLADRRTVSKDDLVESDQVMRDKVNKTAYVYYHPDQRWYWMSNQRPDEVIMFPTWAIKTDDGHVGKVILLRAELDALPIEEKTGLPYASKMRMLDIEGRDQPVMHACGHDVHIAALLASLQLLHSARKSWSGTIVALFQPNEEIPGGAQAMIDDGLYNVSPIPDIMLAQHVGMSKAGLVAVRTGPVLPASDYIEVEIFSKGIGTNPPECRDPVSLASYLLTRFQAIISFDIDLRGDYASLKCRDFHAGEPGDLFTNKVYLRLEIKTTETIDRDNIFSRVEAITKGECKASGGDIESSVRMTPRAPVTRNDTVLAEALQDCFSHYFGDRFWIPPMDTPVEDFSILGGPKPVPFVYWKLGSTDPKKWDEAQEKGGNILEHLPTNHSPEFAPAPDLTILTGMEAMALAALLFADTKTEGE
;
A
#
# COMPACT_ATOMS: atom_id res chain seq x y z
N MET A 1 -74.25 8.71 14.94
CA MET A 1 -73.99 10.14 15.23
C MET A 1 -73.46 10.79 13.94
N PRO A 2 -73.29 12.11 13.79
CA PRO A 2 -73.11 12.70 12.47
C PRO A 2 -71.67 12.50 12.00
N SER A 3 -71.50 11.99 10.77
CA SER A 3 -70.22 12.02 10.05
C SER A 3 -69.63 13.43 10.14
N SER A 4 -68.46 13.57 10.75
CA SER A 4 -67.79 14.87 10.86
C SER A 4 -67.17 15.22 9.51
N LYS A 5 -67.54 16.39 8.97
CA LYS A 5 -66.90 16.99 7.79
C LYS A 5 -66.05 18.17 8.23
N ILE A 6 -64.73 18.08 8.02
CA ILE A 6 -63.79 19.15 8.33
C ILE A 6 -62.92 19.45 7.11
N HIS A 7 -62.50 20.71 6.94
CA HIS A 7 -61.61 21.13 5.85
C HIS A 7 -60.16 21.21 6.34
N ALA A 8 -59.23 20.59 5.61
CA ALA A 8 -57.80 20.77 5.83
C ALA A 8 -57.31 21.94 4.95
N PRO A 9 -56.45 22.86 5.45
CA PRO A 9 -56.09 24.09 4.73
C PRO A 9 -55.47 23.85 3.35
N ASP A 10 -54.71 22.77 3.21
CA ASP A 10 -53.96 22.42 2.00
C ASP A 10 -54.80 21.55 1.02
N PHE A 11 -56.05 21.23 1.36
CA PHE A 11 -56.92 20.38 0.56
C PHE A 11 -58.27 21.08 0.30
N GLU A 12 -58.59 21.34 -0.97
CA GLU A 12 -59.87 21.96 -1.37
C GLU A 12 -61.12 21.06 -1.12
N ALA A 13 -60.95 19.83 -0.63
CA ALA A 13 -62.01 18.85 -0.39
C ALA A 13 -62.20 18.55 1.12
N PRO A 14 -63.44 18.29 1.59
CA PRO A 14 -63.68 17.94 2.99
C PRO A 14 -63.19 16.52 3.31
N LEU A 15 -62.63 16.37 4.51
CA LEU A 15 -62.33 15.10 5.15
C LEU A 15 -63.63 14.50 5.71
N GLU A 16 -63.95 13.26 5.33
CA GLU A 16 -65.13 12.52 5.78
C GLU A 16 -64.72 11.36 6.69
N PHE A 17 -65.32 11.28 7.89
CA PHE A 17 -65.19 10.14 8.80
C PHE A 17 -66.36 10.05 9.78
N ASP A 18 -66.64 8.85 10.27
CA ASP A 18 -67.56 8.55 11.35
C ASP A 18 -66.78 8.42 12.67
N VAL A 19 -67.15 9.23 13.67
CA VAL A 19 -66.42 9.33 14.95
C VAL A 19 -66.45 8.01 15.72
N ASP A 20 -67.48 7.18 15.55
CA ASP A 20 -67.65 5.92 16.27
C ASP A 20 -67.03 4.74 15.50
N GLN A 21 -67.07 4.76 14.16
CA GLN A 21 -66.61 3.62 13.33
C GLN A 21 -65.17 3.76 12.84
N ASP A 22 -64.65 4.98 12.68
CA ASP A 22 -63.32 5.23 12.10
C ASP A 22 -62.24 5.53 13.16
N LEU A 23 -62.52 5.32 14.44
CA LEU A 23 -61.53 5.49 15.51
C LEU A 23 -60.42 4.43 15.38
N LEU A 24 -59.20 4.89 15.10
CA LEU A 24 -58.00 4.04 15.01
C LEU A 24 -57.31 3.88 16.37
N GLY A 25 -57.39 4.88 17.24
CA GLY A 25 -56.80 4.85 18.58
C GLY A 25 -57.20 6.07 19.41
N SER A 26 -57.24 5.91 20.73
CA SER A 26 -57.50 7.00 21.69
C SER A 26 -56.39 7.04 22.72
N GLY A 27 -55.86 8.24 22.96
CA GLY A 27 -54.78 8.51 23.90
C GLY A 27 -55.19 9.55 24.94
N THR A 28 -54.28 9.87 25.85
CA THR A 28 -54.51 10.85 26.92
C THR A 28 -54.67 12.29 26.41
N VAL A 29 -54.08 12.59 25.25
CA VAL A 29 -53.99 13.95 24.67
C VAL A 29 -54.87 14.16 23.43
N GLY A 30 -55.43 13.07 22.88
CA GLY A 30 -56.24 13.13 21.67
C GLY A 30 -56.63 11.77 21.10
N ASP A 31 -57.42 11.80 20.03
CA ASP A 31 -57.92 10.63 19.29
C ASP A 31 -57.39 10.62 17.86
N VAL A 32 -57.20 9.44 17.27
CA VAL A 32 -56.78 9.25 15.87
C VAL A 32 -57.91 8.61 15.09
N PHE A 33 -58.32 9.22 13.98
CA PHE A 33 -59.39 8.73 13.11
C PHE A 33 -58.87 8.38 11.73
N LYS A 34 -59.43 7.33 11.11
CA LYS A 34 -59.30 7.08 9.68
C LYS A 34 -60.20 8.05 8.94
N VAL A 35 -59.65 8.81 7.99
CA VAL A 35 -60.40 9.82 7.26
C VAL A 35 -60.24 9.64 5.76
N ARG A 36 -61.27 10.01 4.99
CA ARG A 36 -61.26 9.94 3.52
C ARG A 36 -61.34 11.33 2.90
N LEU A 37 -60.50 11.60 1.89
CA LEU A 37 -60.61 12.78 1.02
C LEU A 37 -61.61 12.52 -0.12
N SER A 38 -62.59 13.40 -0.28
CA SER A 38 -63.81 13.15 -1.08
C SER A 38 -63.76 13.53 -2.58
N TYR A 39 -62.58 13.70 -3.21
CA TYR A 39 -62.48 14.00 -4.66
C TYR A 39 -61.25 13.43 -5.39
N ALA A 40 -60.91 12.17 -5.17
CA ALA A 40 -59.91 11.47 -6.00
C ALA A 40 -60.57 10.31 -6.76
N LYS A 41 -60.18 10.10 -8.03
CA LYS A 41 -60.57 8.92 -8.85
C LYS A 41 -60.23 7.58 -8.16
N ASP A 42 -59.37 7.64 -7.16
CA ASP A 42 -59.00 6.57 -6.23
C ASP A 42 -58.91 7.17 -4.80
N PRO A 43 -59.87 6.92 -3.90
CA PRO A 43 -59.95 7.60 -2.61
C PRO A 43 -58.80 7.17 -1.67
N LYS A 44 -57.86 8.10 -1.43
CA LYS A 44 -56.80 7.90 -0.43
C LYS A 44 -57.32 8.12 0.98
N HIS A 45 -56.99 7.19 1.87
CA HIS A 45 -57.28 7.29 3.30
C HIS A 45 -56.08 7.88 4.05
N PHE A 46 -56.36 8.62 5.11
CA PHE A 46 -55.38 9.28 5.98
C PHE A 46 -55.69 8.97 7.45
N ALA A 47 -54.72 9.19 8.32
CA ALA A 47 -54.91 9.20 9.76
C ALA A 47 -54.98 10.66 10.24
N LEU A 48 -56.08 11.04 10.88
CA LEU A 48 -56.28 12.36 11.45
C LEU A 48 -56.15 12.29 12.97
N LYS A 49 -55.06 12.84 13.53
CA LYS A 49 -54.86 13.00 14.97
C LYS A 49 -55.53 14.30 15.42
N ARG A 50 -56.54 14.20 16.29
CA ARG A 50 -57.30 15.29 16.89
C ARG A 50 -56.87 15.48 18.34
N PHE A 51 -56.39 16.67 18.68
CA PHE A 51 -55.95 17.03 20.03
C PHE A 51 -57.08 17.72 20.81
N PHE A 52 -57.23 17.39 22.10
CA PHE A 52 -58.26 18.00 22.94
C PHE A 52 -57.96 19.49 23.24
N ALA A 53 -58.97 20.36 23.11
CA ALA A 53 -58.86 21.83 23.06
C ALA A 53 -57.97 22.53 24.11
N ARG A 54 -57.98 22.03 25.36
CA ARG A 54 -57.20 22.59 26.49
C ARG A 54 -56.05 21.71 26.93
N ALA A 55 -56.24 20.39 26.96
CA ALA A 55 -55.24 19.45 27.47
C ALA A 55 -54.13 19.15 26.44
N GLY A 56 -54.45 19.10 25.14
CA GLY A 56 -53.52 18.69 24.10
C GLY A 56 -52.87 19.84 23.31
N ARG A 57 -53.03 21.10 23.74
CA ARG A 57 -52.49 22.25 23.00
C ARG A 57 -50.96 22.28 23.03
N ASP A 58 -50.36 22.03 24.19
CA ASP A 58 -48.91 22.03 24.36
C ASP A 58 -48.30 20.81 23.66
N ASP A 59 -48.95 19.64 23.74
CA ASP A 59 -48.53 18.43 23.03
C ASP A 59 -48.60 18.60 21.51
N PHE A 60 -49.66 19.22 20.99
CA PHE A 60 -49.78 19.57 19.57
C PHE A 60 -48.63 20.46 19.10
N GLN A 61 -48.30 21.51 19.86
CA GLN A 61 -47.20 22.41 19.52
C GLN A 61 -45.85 21.69 19.59
N ASN A 62 -45.64 20.85 20.60
CA ASN A 62 -44.42 20.06 20.74
C ASN A 62 -44.24 19.11 19.56
N GLU A 63 -45.26 18.31 19.25
CA GLU A 63 -45.24 17.33 18.18
C GLU A 63 -45.01 18.00 16.81
N ILE A 64 -45.71 19.10 16.50
CA ILE A 64 -45.49 19.85 15.26
C ILE A 64 -44.09 20.47 15.21
N SER A 65 -43.55 20.97 16.32
CA SER A 65 -42.21 21.55 16.34
C SER A 65 -41.13 20.53 15.98
N ILE A 66 -41.29 19.28 16.43
CA ILE A 66 -40.39 18.16 16.14
C ILE A 66 -40.59 17.68 14.71
N LEU A 67 -41.84 17.47 14.29
CA LEU A 67 -42.13 17.01 12.94
C LEU A 67 -41.65 18.01 11.87
N LYS A 68 -41.79 19.32 12.11
CA LYS A 68 -41.22 20.35 11.23
C LYS A 68 -39.70 20.29 11.18
N ALA A 69 -39.07 20.05 12.32
CA ALA A 69 -37.62 19.88 12.40
C ALA A 69 -37.10 18.76 11.52
N LEU A 70 -37.88 17.69 11.41
CA LEU A 70 -37.54 16.49 10.66
C LEU A 70 -37.94 16.60 9.18
N ALA A 71 -38.74 17.60 8.81
CA ALA A 71 -39.30 17.77 7.47
C ALA A 71 -38.28 18.29 6.44
N ASP A 72 -37.23 18.99 6.87
CA ASP A 72 -36.24 19.58 5.97
C ASP A 72 -35.45 18.52 5.18
N VAL A 73 -35.14 17.38 5.80
CA VAL A 73 -34.53 16.22 5.15
C VAL A 73 -35.35 14.97 5.47
N PRO A 74 -36.19 14.50 4.52
CA PRO A 74 -37.05 13.35 4.75
C PRO A 74 -36.29 12.03 5.00
N HIS A 75 -36.67 11.28 6.03
CA HIS A 75 -36.11 9.97 6.37
C HIS A 75 -37.14 8.85 6.12
N ASN A 76 -36.72 7.76 5.47
CA ASN A 76 -37.64 6.70 5.04
C ASN A 76 -38.38 6.02 6.20
N HIS A 77 -37.76 5.97 7.38
CA HIS A 77 -38.29 5.35 8.60
C HIS A 77 -38.85 6.34 9.64
N ILE A 78 -39.19 7.57 9.22
CA ILE A 78 -39.91 8.55 10.05
C ILE A 78 -41.24 8.90 9.37
N VAL A 79 -42.32 8.97 10.14
CA VAL A 79 -43.63 9.39 9.62
C VAL A 79 -43.66 10.91 9.45
N TYR A 80 -44.01 11.35 8.25
CA TYR A 80 -44.26 12.75 7.93
C TYR A 80 -45.74 13.08 8.03
N PHE A 81 -46.06 14.28 8.49
CA PHE A 81 -47.42 14.80 8.39
C PHE A 81 -47.65 15.39 6.99
N ALA A 82 -48.88 15.23 6.49
CA ALA A 82 -49.33 15.82 5.23
C ALA A 82 -49.78 17.28 5.43
N SER A 83 -50.47 17.57 6.54
CA SER A 83 -50.93 18.92 6.89
C SER A 83 -51.23 19.01 8.38
N TYR A 84 -51.31 20.22 8.92
CA TYR A 84 -51.75 20.48 10.30
C TYR A 84 -52.53 21.80 10.36
N TRP A 85 -53.48 21.90 11.28
CA TRP A 85 -54.22 23.14 11.49
C TRP A 85 -54.86 23.20 12.88
N THR A 86 -55.28 24.40 13.28
CA THR A 86 -56.03 24.63 14.50
C THR A 86 -57.43 25.10 14.12
N GLY A 87 -58.45 24.33 14.48
CA GLY A 87 -59.86 24.72 14.36
C GLY A 87 -60.38 25.42 15.62
N PRO A 88 -61.68 25.77 15.65
CA PRO A 88 -62.30 26.44 16.80
C PRO A 88 -62.24 25.61 18.09
N ASP A 89 -62.42 24.29 17.98
CA ASP A 89 -62.63 23.38 19.12
C ASP A 89 -61.51 22.34 19.30
N ALA A 90 -60.56 22.22 18.36
CA ALA A 90 -59.47 21.25 18.42
C ALA A 90 -58.33 21.61 17.45
N SER A 91 -57.15 21.06 17.71
CA SER A 91 -56.03 21.05 16.76
C SER A 91 -55.92 19.69 16.07
N TYR A 92 -55.43 19.69 14.83
CA TYR A 92 -55.41 18.52 13.97
C TYR A 92 -54.06 18.36 13.29
N ILE A 93 -53.59 17.12 13.21
CA ILE A 93 -52.46 16.72 12.35
C ILE A 93 -52.94 15.59 11.46
N LEU A 94 -52.71 15.72 10.15
CA LEU A 94 -53.06 14.74 9.15
C LEU A 94 -51.81 13.97 8.74
N PHE A 95 -51.83 12.64 8.87
CA PHE A 95 -50.75 11.73 8.52
C PHE A 95 -51.19 10.78 7.40
N PRO A 96 -50.25 10.27 6.59
CA PRO A 96 -50.48 9.09 5.78
C PRO A 96 -51.02 7.93 6.64
N LEU A 97 -52.02 7.21 6.15
CA LEU A 97 -52.58 6.07 6.88
C LEU A 97 -51.60 4.89 6.86
N ALA A 98 -51.12 4.47 8.03
CA ALA A 98 -50.47 3.19 8.23
C ALA A 98 -51.52 2.07 8.26
N TYR A 99 -51.17 0.87 7.81
CA TYR A 99 -52.12 -0.26 7.86
C TYR A 99 -52.16 -0.94 9.24
N GLY A 100 -51.18 -0.66 10.10
CA GLY A 100 -51.10 -1.15 11.47
C GLY A 100 -49.84 -0.63 12.19
N ASP A 101 -49.56 -1.19 13.36
CA ASP A 101 -48.37 -0.90 14.17
C ASP A 101 -47.62 -2.19 14.55
N LEU A 102 -46.39 -2.04 15.03
CA LEU A 102 -45.55 -3.18 15.38
C LEU A 102 -46.09 -3.96 16.59
N HIS A 103 -46.78 -3.31 17.53
CA HIS A 103 -47.38 -4.01 18.68
C HIS A 103 -48.39 -5.05 18.22
N ASN A 104 -49.35 -4.64 17.41
CA ASN A 104 -50.39 -5.49 16.85
C ASN A 104 -49.82 -6.54 15.89
N PHE A 105 -48.80 -6.17 15.11
CA PHE A 105 -48.12 -7.10 14.19
C PHE A 105 -47.46 -8.27 14.93
N LEU A 106 -46.69 -7.98 15.99
CA LEU A 106 -46.00 -8.98 16.80
C LEU A 106 -46.97 -9.90 17.54
N GLU A 107 -48.18 -9.43 17.84
CA GLU A 107 -49.19 -10.22 18.56
C GLU A 107 -50.02 -11.12 17.62
N HIS A 108 -50.39 -10.62 16.43
CA HIS A 108 -51.38 -11.28 15.58
C HIS A 108 -50.80 -11.95 14.33
N THR A 109 -49.54 -11.69 14.00
CA THR A 109 -48.87 -12.29 12.84
C THR A 109 -48.03 -13.48 13.29
N LEU A 110 -48.27 -14.66 12.74
CA LEU A 110 -47.38 -15.80 12.98
C LEU A 110 -46.08 -15.61 12.20
N PRO A 111 -44.91 -15.87 12.81
CA PRO A 111 -43.66 -15.88 12.05
C PRO A 111 -43.77 -17.00 10.99
N PRO A 112 -43.61 -16.70 9.69
CA PRO A 112 -43.44 -17.76 8.69
C PRO A 112 -42.22 -18.61 9.09
N SER A 113 -42.14 -19.85 8.64
CA SER A 113 -40.89 -20.62 8.67
C SER A 113 -39.78 -19.73 8.09
N ILE A 114 -38.93 -19.13 8.93
CA ILE A 114 -38.26 -17.86 8.59
C ILE A 114 -37.29 -18.06 7.41
N PRO A 115 -37.67 -17.70 6.18
CA PRO A 115 -36.78 -17.83 5.04
C PRO A 115 -35.82 -16.63 5.02
N ALA A 116 -34.73 -16.74 4.27
CA ALA A 116 -33.66 -15.74 4.23
C ALA A 116 -34.17 -14.31 3.92
N ASP A 117 -35.21 -14.19 3.11
CA ASP A 117 -35.81 -12.93 2.69
C ASP A 117 -36.53 -12.21 3.83
N VAL A 118 -37.24 -12.94 4.70
CA VAL A 118 -37.92 -12.38 5.88
C VAL A 118 -36.90 -11.90 6.91
N VAL A 119 -35.80 -12.63 7.09
CA VAL A 119 -34.70 -12.16 7.98
C VAL A 119 -34.09 -10.88 7.43
N THR A 120 -33.75 -10.88 6.14
CA THR A 120 -33.17 -9.70 5.47
C THR A 120 -34.08 -8.50 5.64
N TRP A 121 -35.39 -8.69 5.42
CA TRP A 121 -36.39 -7.66 5.66
C TRP A 121 -36.40 -7.18 7.11
N LEU A 122 -36.46 -8.10 8.08
CA LEU A 122 -36.53 -7.77 9.51
C LEU A 122 -35.31 -6.95 9.97
N VAL A 123 -34.11 -7.40 9.60
CA VAL A 123 -32.85 -6.69 9.91
C VAL A 123 -32.82 -5.32 9.25
N THR A 124 -33.27 -5.22 7.98
CA THR A 124 -33.39 -3.94 7.27
C THR A 124 -34.34 -2.98 7.99
N GLN A 125 -35.45 -3.47 8.52
CA GLN A 125 -36.39 -2.62 9.27
C GLN A 125 -35.84 -2.19 10.63
N MET A 126 -35.20 -3.11 11.37
CA MET A 126 -34.54 -2.78 12.64
C MET A 126 -33.44 -1.74 12.43
N GLN A 127 -32.60 -1.91 11.40
CA GLN A 127 -31.60 -0.92 11.01
C GLN A 127 -32.25 0.41 10.65
N GLY A 128 -33.29 0.41 9.83
CA GLY A 128 -34.00 1.63 9.45
C GLY A 128 -34.55 2.42 10.63
N VAL A 129 -35.03 1.74 11.67
CA VAL A 129 -35.45 2.37 12.93
C VAL A 129 -34.24 2.92 13.71
N CYS A 130 -33.12 2.19 13.77
CA CYS A 130 -31.88 2.71 14.36
C CYS A 130 -31.39 3.97 13.64
N ASP A 131 -31.41 3.97 12.30
CA ASP A 131 -31.01 5.11 11.47
C ASP A 131 -31.93 6.30 11.69
N ALA A 132 -33.24 6.06 11.86
CA ALA A 132 -34.20 7.11 12.22
C ALA A 132 -33.91 7.73 13.60
N ILE A 133 -33.53 6.92 14.59
CA ILE A 133 -33.11 7.41 15.91
C ILE A 133 -31.77 8.16 15.84
N LYS A 134 -30.78 7.63 15.11
CA LYS A 134 -29.50 8.31 14.85
C LYS A 134 -29.74 9.66 14.18
N TYR A 135 -30.63 9.71 13.21
CA TYR A 135 -31.02 10.94 12.53
C TYR A 135 -31.66 11.95 13.50
N LEU A 136 -32.60 11.51 14.33
CA LEU A 136 -33.22 12.33 15.37
C LEU A 136 -32.18 12.86 16.39
N HIS A 137 -31.24 12.02 16.83
CA HIS A 137 -30.23 12.35 17.85
C HIS A 137 -29.13 13.27 17.33
N HIS A 138 -28.84 13.27 16.03
CA HIS A 138 -27.62 13.89 15.50
C HIS A 138 -27.78 14.80 14.26
N HIS A 139 -28.85 14.69 13.46
CA HIS A 139 -28.90 15.25 12.09
C HIS A 139 -30.01 16.29 11.84
N ILE A 140 -30.64 16.82 12.89
CA ILE A 140 -31.69 17.83 12.71
C ILE A 140 -31.05 19.19 12.32
N SER A 141 -30.95 19.47 11.02
CA SER A 141 -30.58 20.72 10.30
C SER A 141 -29.60 21.73 10.96
N GLU A 142 -28.51 22.01 10.24
CA GLU A 142 -27.50 23.07 10.43
C GLU A 142 -28.06 24.50 10.22
N GLY A 143 -29.04 24.91 11.03
CA GLY A 143 -29.62 26.26 10.94
C GLY A 143 -28.74 27.38 11.51
N ASN A 144 -27.72 27.05 12.30
CA ASN A 144 -26.83 28.04 12.91
C ASN A 144 -25.43 27.44 13.08
N LYS A 145 -24.40 28.06 12.49
CA LYS A 145 -23.01 27.56 12.44
C LYS A 145 -22.31 27.42 13.82
N GLU A 146 -22.98 27.82 14.89
CA GLU A 146 -22.40 27.89 16.25
C GLU A 146 -22.97 26.85 17.23
N MET A 147 -24.10 26.18 16.94
CA MET A 147 -24.75 25.26 17.88
C MET A 147 -25.31 24.00 17.18
N LYS A 148 -25.02 22.81 17.73
CA LYS A 148 -25.60 21.54 17.31
C LYS A 148 -27.02 21.37 17.87
N ARG A 149 -27.96 20.99 17.00
CA ARG A 149 -29.33 20.63 17.39
C ARG A 149 -29.43 19.13 17.65
N VAL A 150 -30.14 18.76 18.71
CA VAL A 150 -30.26 17.38 19.20
C VAL A 150 -31.73 17.06 19.50
N GLY A 151 -32.28 16.01 18.92
CA GLY A 151 -33.63 15.52 19.19
C GLY A 151 -33.67 14.26 20.05
N PHE A 152 -34.83 14.01 20.65
CA PHE A 152 -35.14 12.82 21.44
C PHE A 152 -36.60 12.41 21.28
N HIS A 153 -36.89 11.11 21.33
CA HIS A 153 -38.26 10.59 21.19
C HIS A 153 -38.97 10.43 22.53
N HIS A 154 -38.29 9.85 23.52
CA HIS A 154 -38.74 9.61 24.91
C HIS A 154 -39.95 8.70 25.14
N ASP A 155 -40.59 8.19 24.09
CA ASP A 155 -41.75 7.29 24.18
C ASP A 155 -41.67 6.21 23.10
N LEU A 156 -40.52 5.57 22.97
CA LEU A 156 -40.36 4.46 22.04
C LEU A 156 -41.01 3.21 22.61
N LYS A 157 -41.98 2.67 21.87
CA LYS A 157 -42.68 1.42 22.14
C LYS A 157 -43.17 0.81 20.82
N PRO A 158 -43.50 -0.49 20.77
CA PRO A 158 -43.93 -1.12 19.53
C PRO A 158 -45.15 -0.44 18.88
N ALA A 159 -46.08 0.12 19.66
CA ALA A 159 -47.24 0.84 19.14
C ALA A 159 -46.89 2.15 18.39
N ASN A 160 -45.71 2.72 18.65
CA ASN A 160 -45.23 3.95 18.00
C ASN A 160 -44.36 3.66 16.75
N ILE A 161 -44.21 2.38 16.37
CA ILE A 161 -43.61 1.97 15.09
C ILE A 161 -44.73 1.57 14.15
N LEU A 162 -45.05 2.45 13.21
CA LEU A 162 -46.15 2.31 12.26
C LEU A 162 -45.71 1.54 11.00
N LEU A 163 -46.62 0.73 10.46
CA LEU A 163 -46.36 -0.17 9.33
C LEU A 163 -47.00 0.35 8.04
N PHE A 164 -46.18 0.54 7.01
CA PHE A 164 -46.59 1.00 5.69
C PHE A 164 -46.39 -0.08 4.63
N GLU A 165 -47.25 -0.11 3.62
CA GLU A 165 -47.12 -1.04 2.49
C GLU A 165 -45.79 -0.82 1.75
N SER A 166 -45.21 -1.92 1.24
CA SER A 166 -44.07 -1.88 0.34
C SER A 166 -44.40 -2.58 -0.97
N ASN A 167 -43.49 -2.45 -1.95
CA ASN A 167 -43.60 -3.13 -3.24
C ASN A 167 -43.48 -4.67 -3.14
N ARG A 168 -43.21 -5.22 -1.95
CA ARG A 168 -43.15 -6.66 -1.70
C ARG A 168 -44.32 -7.07 -0.77
N PRO A 169 -45.12 -8.07 -1.15
CA PRO A 169 -46.18 -8.59 -0.28
C PRO A 169 -45.60 -9.03 1.08
N ASN A 170 -46.27 -8.70 2.18
CA ASN A 170 -45.89 -9.05 3.56
C ASN A 170 -44.56 -8.46 4.09
N HIS A 171 -43.95 -7.51 3.39
CA HIS A 171 -42.74 -6.81 3.86
C HIS A 171 -43.06 -5.34 4.14
N ALA A 172 -43.49 -5.03 5.35
CA ALA A 172 -43.82 -3.67 5.75
C ALA A 172 -42.61 -2.74 5.80
N VAL A 173 -42.79 -1.44 5.54
CA VAL A 173 -41.81 -0.41 5.93
C VAL A 173 -42.17 0.11 7.32
N TRP A 174 -41.26 -0.01 8.28
CA TRP A 174 -41.43 0.44 9.65
C TRP A 174 -41.10 1.93 9.76
N LYS A 175 -41.98 2.75 10.33
CA LYS A 175 -41.73 4.18 10.50
C LYS A 175 -42.04 4.63 11.93
N LEU A 176 -41.14 5.40 12.51
CA LEU A 176 -41.35 6.04 13.81
C LEU A 176 -42.46 7.10 13.71
N GLY A 177 -43.41 7.04 14.63
CA GLY A 177 -44.49 8.00 14.80
C GLY A 177 -44.67 8.40 16.26
N ASP A 178 -45.63 9.31 16.51
CA ASP A 178 -45.98 9.84 17.83
C ASP A 178 -44.84 10.56 18.58
N PHE A 179 -44.51 11.76 18.12
CA PHE A 179 -43.47 12.61 18.72
C PHE A 179 -44.01 13.50 19.85
N GLY A 180 -45.22 13.26 20.36
CA GLY A 180 -45.84 14.09 21.40
C GLY A 180 -44.99 14.22 22.67
N SER A 181 -44.32 13.14 23.07
CA SER A 181 -43.39 13.11 24.21
C SER A 181 -41.95 13.49 23.85
N GLY A 182 -41.64 13.82 22.59
CA GLY A 182 -40.28 14.11 22.16
C GLY A 182 -39.75 15.45 22.68
N ALA A 183 -38.50 15.76 22.37
CA ALA A 183 -37.89 17.06 22.65
C ALA A 183 -36.76 17.39 21.67
N ILE A 184 -36.49 18.68 21.49
CA ILE A 184 -35.34 19.19 20.75
C ILE A 184 -34.55 20.16 21.62
N LYS A 185 -33.23 20.06 21.60
CA LYS A 185 -32.27 20.89 22.33
C LYS A 185 -31.20 21.46 21.39
N TYR A 186 -30.62 22.59 21.79
CA TYR A 186 -29.51 23.24 21.11
C TYR A 186 -28.33 23.25 22.05
N LEU A 187 -27.17 22.78 21.57
CA LEU A 187 -25.96 22.59 22.37
C LEU A 187 -24.75 23.15 21.63
N ASP A 188 -23.73 23.55 22.39
CA ASP A 188 -22.43 23.92 21.84
C ASP A 188 -21.74 22.67 21.25
N HIS A 189 -21.00 22.84 20.15
CA HIS A 189 -20.24 21.77 19.50
C HIS A 189 -19.21 21.08 20.41
N SER A 190 -18.77 21.75 21.48
CA SER A 190 -17.82 21.21 22.48
C SER A 190 -18.45 20.31 23.55
N SER A 191 -19.79 20.29 23.66
CA SER A 191 -20.49 19.55 24.72
C SER A 191 -20.64 18.06 24.38
N THR A 192 -20.04 17.18 25.19
CA THR A 192 -20.06 15.72 25.00
C THR A 192 -21.21 15.01 25.73
N GLU A 193 -21.85 15.64 26.71
CA GLU A 193 -22.97 15.07 27.47
C GLU A 193 -24.23 15.93 27.37
N VAL A 194 -25.38 15.29 27.15
CA VAL A 194 -26.69 15.94 27.12
C VAL A 194 -27.54 15.39 28.26
N LEU A 195 -27.23 15.82 29.49
CA LEU A 195 -28.06 15.57 30.65
C LEU A 195 -28.95 16.78 30.89
N TYR A 196 -30.26 16.59 30.90
CA TYR A 196 -31.18 17.64 31.33
C TYR A 196 -32.39 17.08 32.08
N ASN A 197 -32.95 17.90 32.97
CA ASN A 197 -34.11 17.53 33.77
C ASN A 197 -35.38 17.56 32.91
N ARG A 198 -36.14 16.47 32.92
CA ARG A 198 -37.52 16.41 32.40
C ARG A 198 -38.43 15.85 33.50
N LYS A 199 -39.75 16.11 33.43
CA LYS A 199 -40.71 15.55 34.40
C LYS A 199 -40.64 14.02 34.37
N ALA A 200 -40.58 13.40 35.55
CA ALA A 200 -40.46 11.95 35.75
C ALA A 200 -41.57 11.11 35.08
N SER A 201 -42.70 11.72 34.71
CA SER A 201 -43.85 11.05 34.09
C SER A 201 -43.84 11.06 32.55
N THR A 202 -42.68 11.20 31.90
CA THR A 202 -42.62 11.35 30.43
C THR A 202 -42.30 10.01 29.75
N GLY A 203 -43.24 9.51 28.94
CA GLY A 203 -43.12 8.26 28.17
C GLY A 203 -43.78 7.06 28.84
N ASP A 204 -43.79 5.92 28.15
CA ASP A 204 -44.35 4.67 28.63
C ASP A 204 -43.49 4.06 29.74
N PRO A 205 -44.04 3.81 30.96
CA PRO A 205 -43.28 3.26 32.06
C PRO A 205 -42.76 1.84 31.77
N VAL A 206 -43.43 1.08 30.89
CA VAL A 206 -43.04 -0.29 30.55
C VAL A 206 -41.65 -0.33 29.91
N TYR A 207 -41.37 0.59 28.97
CA TYR A 207 -40.14 0.62 28.18
C TYR A 207 -39.09 1.59 28.74
N SER A 208 -39.31 2.12 29.95
CA SER A 208 -38.47 3.16 30.54
C SER A 208 -37.15 2.63 31.09
N ALA A 209 -36.08 3.37 30.83
CA ALA A 209 -34.71 3.06 31.24
C ALA A 209 -34.49 3.27 32.75
N PRO A 210 -33.60 2.49 33.39
CA PRO A 210 -33.36 2.56 34.83
C PRO A 210 -32.85 3.91 35.34
N GLU A 211 -31.96 4.54 34.60
CA GLU A 211 -31.39 5.85 34.92
C GLU A 211 -32.43 6.98 34.96
N PHE A 212 -33.55 6.81 34.24
CA PHE A 212 -34.61 7.82 34.16
C PHE A 212 -35.41 7.91 35.46
N ILE A 213 -35.62 6.79 36.15
CA ILE A 213 -36.40 6.73 37.40
C ILE A 213 -35.54 7.10 38.61
N ALA A 214 -34.24 6.76 38.59
CA ALA A 214 -33.33 7.02 39.70
C ALA A 214 -32.99 8.52 39.89
N ASP A 215 -32.72 9.25 38.80
CA ASP A 215 -32.16 10.61 38.87
C ASP A 215 -32.99 11.70 38.17
N GLY A 216 -34.07 11.34 37.45
CA GLY A 216 -34.92 12.30 36.71
C GLY A 216 -34.22 13.02 35.54
N LYS A 217 -33.02 12.58 35.18
CA LYS A 217 -32.22 13.10 34.07
C LYS A 217 -32.47 12.27 32.81
N VAL A 218 -32.54 12.92 31.66
CA VAL A 218 -32.75 12.24 30.38
C VAL A 218 -31.58 12.51 29.44
N SER A 219 -31.14 11.47 28.74
CA SER A 219 -30.07 11.46 27.74
C SER A 219 -30.38 10.45 26.62
N TYR A 220 -29.56 10.41 25.56
CA TYR A 220 -29.71 9.47 24.42
C TYR A 220 -29.89 7.99 24.84
N PRO A 221 -29.16 7.48 25.86
CA PRO A 221 -29.36 6.13 26.39
C PRO A 221 -30.82 5.73 26.66
N LYS A 222 -31.71 6.66 27.04
CA LYS A 222 -33.12 6.32 27.28
C LYS A 222 -33.82 5.78 26.03
N ASP A 223 -33.63 6.43 24.89
CA ASP A 223 -34.22 5.99 23.61
C ASP A 223 -33.58 4.66 23.16
N ILE A 224 -32.27 4.49 23.39
CA ILE A 224 -31.53 3.27 23.05
C ILE A 224 -31.98 2.08 23.91
N TRP A 225 -32.23 2.29 25.21
CA TRP A 225 -32.81 1.29 26.10
C TRP A 225 -34.19 0.83 25.61
N SER A 226 -35.07 1.80 25.34
CA SER A 226 -36.43 1.55 24.87
C SER A 226 -36.40 0.75 23.55
N LEU A 227 -35.47 1.09 22.65
CA LEU A 227 -35.25 0.35 21.40
C LEU A 227 -34.75 -1.09 21.65
N GLY A 228 -33.87 -1.29 22.62
CA GLY A 228 -33.43 -2.62 23.06
C GLY A 228 -34.59 -3.49 23.55
N CYS A 229 -35.51 -2.93 24.33
CA CYS A 229 -36.73 -3.61 24.76
C CYS A 229 -37.62 -4.03 23.59
N ILE A 230 -37.81 -3.15 22.60
CA ILE A 230 -38.58 -3.43 21.38
C ILE A 230 -37.91 -4.54 20.56
N PHE A 231 -36.60 -4.45 20.34
CA PHE A 231 -35.87 -5.45 19.57
C PHE A 231 -35.85 -6.82 20.25
N LEU A 232 -35.88 -6.87 21.58
CA LEU A 232 -36.05 -8.13 22.28
C LEU A 232 -37.40 -8.78 21.95
N GLU A 233 -38.51 -8.03 21.94
CA GLU A 233 -39.81 -8.57 21.54
C GLU A 233 -39.85 -9.02 20.07
N VAL A 234 -39.18 -8.27 19.18
CA VAL A 234 -39.00 -8.65 17.77
C VAL A 234 -38.23 -9.96 17.64
N LEU A 235 -37.18 -10.16 18.45
CA LEU A 235 -36.40 -11.41 18.47
C LEU A 235 -37.19 -12.57 19.05
N VAL A 236 -37.99 -12.35 20.10
CA VAL A 236 -38.91 -13.37 20.63
C VAL A 236 -39.91 -13.79 19.55
N TRP A 237 -40.50 -12.84 18.85
CA TRP A 237 -41.41 -13.10 17.73
C TRP A 237 -40.74 -13.88 16.60
N ALA A 238 -39.53 -13.47 16.20
CA ALA A 238 -38.83 -14.11 15.11
C ALA A 238 -38.38 -15.54 15.49
N LEU A 239 -37.73 -15.71 16.64
CA LEU A 239 -37.02 -16.95 17.00
C LEU A 239 -37.85 -17.94 17.82
N THR A 240 -39.13 -17.66 18.05
CA THR A 240 -40.06 -18.54 18.76
C THR A 240 -41.27 -18.82 17.87
N PRO A 241 -41.29 -19.91 17.09
CA PRO A 241 -42.38 -20.23 16.18
C PRO A 241 -43.62 -20.81 16.92
N GLU A 242 -43.93 -20.27 18.09
CA GLU A 242 -45.09 -20.62 18.90
C GLU A 242 -46.11 -19.47 18.84
N PRO A 243 -47.41 -19.77 18.61
CA PRO A 243 -48.45 -18.76 18.70
C PRO A 243 -48.41 -18.05 20.06
N LYS A 244 -48.49 -16.72 20.06
CA LYS A 244 -48.51 -15.88 21.27
C LYS A 244 -47.21 -15.84 22.08
N ALA A 245 -46.06 -16.24 21.52
CA ALA A 245 -44.77 -16.18 22.22
C ALA A 245 -44.46 -14.78 22.80
N VAL A 246 -44.74 -13.72 22.04
CA VAL A 246 -44.54 -12.32 22.50
C VAL A 246 -45.46 -11.98 23.66
N THR A 247 -46.73 -12.40 23.60
CA THR A 247 -47.70 -12.19 24.68
C THR A 247 -47.27 -12.93 25.94
N GLN A 248 -46.85 -14.20 25.83
CA GLN A 248 -46.33 -14.97 26.96
C GLN A 248 -45.10 -14.31 27.58
N PHE A 249 -44.20 -13.76 26.76
CA PHE A 249 -43.04 -13.01 27.24
C PHE A 249 -43.42 -11.69 27.94
N ARG A 250 -44.48 -11.01 27.48
CA ARG A 250 -45.04 -9.83 28.17
C ARG A 250 -45.63 -10.22 29.52
N ASP A 251 -46.49 -11.25 29.55
CA ASP A 251 -47.14 -11.75 30.76
C ASP A 251 -46.12 -12.21 31.82
N ALA A 252 -45.09 -12.96 31.40
CA ALA A 252 -44.04 -13.46 32.29
C ALA A 252 -43.24 -12.33 32.97
N ARG A 253 -43.09 -11.17 32.30
CA ARG A 253 -42.42 -10.01 32.91
C ARG A 253 -43.29 -9.33 33.95
N GLU A 254 -44.60 -9.28 33.73
CA GLU A 254 -45.57 -8.69 34.66
C GLU A 254 -45.75 -9.55 35.92
N GLU A 255 -45.80 -10.88 35.79
CA GLU A 255 -45.95 -11.80 36.93
C GLU A 255 -44.80 -11.71 37.95
N PHE A 256 -43.59 -11.37 37.51
CA PHE A 256 -42.43 -11.18 38.41
C PHE A 256 -42.39 -9.81 39.11
N SER A 257 -43.26 -8.86 38.72
CA SER A 257 -43.26 -7.47 39.23
C SER A 257 -44.11 -7.27 40.49
N THR A 258 -44.48 -8.34 41.20
CA THR A 258 -45.46 -8.29 42.30
C THR A 258 -44.84 -7.85 43.62
N ASP A 259 -44.79 -6.53 43.88
CA ASP A 259 -44.91 -5.96 45.24
C ASP A 259 -45.21 -4.43 45.29
N SER A 260 -45.78 -3.82 44.24
CA SER A 260 -46.27 -2.42 44.34
C SER A 260 -47.46 -2.14 43.40
N PRO A 261 -48.54 -1.44 43.84
CA PRO A 261 -49.75 -1.21 43.05
C PRO A 261 -49.63 -0.17 41.93
N ASP A 262 -48.51 0.56 41.83
CA ASP A 262 -48.33 1.67 40.87
C ASP A 262 -47.09 1.46 39.98
N LYS A 263 -47.27 0.71 38.89
CA LYS A 263 -46.49 0.72 37.63
C LYS A 263 -44.98 0.98 37.76
N GLU A 264 -44.27 0.02 38.36
CA GLU A 264 -42.82 -0.08 38.20
C GLU A 264 -42.46 -0.60 36.79
N PRO A 265 -41.25 -0.30 36.29
CA PRO A 265 -40.78 -0.79 34.99
C PRO A 265 -40.65 -2.32 35.02
N ILE A 266 -41.05 -2.97 33.92
CA ILE A 266 -41.20 -4.44 33.90
C ILE A 266 -40.02 -5.18 33.23
N TYR A 267 -39.05 -4.46 32.65
CA TYR A 267 -37.82 -5.06 32.10
C TYR A 267 -36.67 -5.16 33.10
N TRP A 268 -36.72 -4.37 34.17
CA TRP A 268 -35.70 -4.30 35.21
C TRP A 268 -36.39 -4.06 36.55
N CYS A 269 -35.74 -4.44 37.65
CA CYS A 269 -36.26 -4.32 39.00
C CYS A 269 -35.26 -3.54 39.86
N GLN A 270 -35.74 -2.91 40.93
CA GLN A 270 -34.92 -2.31 41.97
C GLN A 270 -35.11 -3.08 43.28
N ASP A 271 -34.03 -3.43 43.98
CA ASP A 271 -34.16 -3.99 45.32
C ASP A 271 -34.35 -2.90 46.39
N TYR A 272 -34.66 -3.31 47.62
CA TYR A 272 -34.81 -2.42 48.78
C TYR A 272 -33.55 -1.61 49.13
N GLU A 273 -32.38 -2.00 48.62
CA GLU A 273 -31.11 -1.29 48.79
C GLU A 273 -30.86 -0.28 47.65
N GLY A 274 -31.79 -0.14 46.72
CA GLY A 274 -31.71 0.76 45.57
C GLY A 274 -30.91 0.19 44.40
N ARG A 275 -30.51 -1.08 44.43
CA ARG A 275 -29.74 -1.71 43.34
C ARG A 275 -30.67 -2.12 42.20
N VAL A 276 -30.30 -1.69 40.99
CA VAL A 276 -30.99 -2.02 39.75
C VAL A 276 -30.46 -3.34 39.18
N TYR A 277 -31.35 -4.25 38.81
CA TYR A 277 -31.02 -5.51 38.12
C TYR A 277 -32.08 -5.87 37.07
N MET A 278 -31.73 -6.72 36.11
CA MET A 278 -32.67 -7.13 35.05
C MET A 278 -33.77 -8.04 35.61
N ASN A 279 -35.00 -7.89 35.10
CA ASN A 279 -36.09 -8.78 35.46
C ASN A 279 -35.69 -10.23 35.14
N PRO A 280 -35.82 -11.18 36.09
CA PRO A 280 -35.46 -12.59 35.87
C PRO A 280 -36.11 -13.22 34.62
N ALA A 281 -37.35 -12.84 34.30
CA ALA A 281 -38.05 -13.29 33.09
C ALA A 281 -37.31 -12.85 31.82
N VAL A 282 -36.79 -11.61 31.79
CA VAL A 282 -35.97 -11.09 30.68
C VAL A 282 -34.67 -11.87 30.56
N VAL A 283 -33.97 -12.10 31.68
CA VAL A 283 -32.70 -12.85 31.67
C VAL A 283 -32.91 -14.28 31.18
N ASN A 284 -34.00 -14.92 31.59
CA ASN A 284 -34.34 -16.26 31.15
C ASN A 284 -34.63 -16.31 29.65
N GLU A 285 -35.43 -15.38 29.13
CA GLU A 285 -35.77 -15.32 27.71
C GLU A 285 -34.52 -15.09 26.84
N VAL A 286 -33.62 -14.17 27.24
CA VAL A 286 -32.35 -13.96 26.54
C VAL A 286 -31.51 -15.24 26.48
N LYS A 287 -31.47 -16.05 27.55
CA LYS A 287 -30.78 -17.34 27.54
C LYS A 287 -31.43 -18.35 26.59
N VAL A 288 -32.76 -18.39 26.53
CA VAL A 288 -33.51 -19.24 25.59
C VAL A 288 -33.18 -18.85 24.15
N LEU A 289 -33.21 -17.55 23.83
CA LEU A 289 -32.84 -17.04 22.51
C LEU A 289 -31.38 -17.35 22.15
N GLN A 290 -30.45 -17.20 23.09
CA GLN A 290 -29.03 -17.56 22.90
C GLN A 290 -28.79 -19.06 22.71
N ALA A 291 -29.61 -19.93 23.32
CA ALA A 291 -29.52 -21.37 23.11
C ALA A 291 -30.03 -21.75 21.72
N ARG A 292 -31.16 -21.15 21.30
CA ARG A 292 -31.74 -21.35 19.96
C ARG A 292 -30.84 -20.80 18.86
N SER A 293 -30.12 -19.70 19.09
CA SER A 293 -29.21 -19.12 18.11
C SER A 293 -28.00 -19.98 17.75
N ARG A 294 -27.74 -21.06 18.51
CA ARG A 294 -26.64 -22.01 18.27
C ARG A 294 -27.03 -23.18 17.36
N ASP A 295 -28.32 -23.32 17.00
CA ASP A 295 -28.76 -24.29 16.00
C ASP A 295 -28.48 -23.74 14.59
N GLU A 296 -27.30 -24.08 14.03
CA GLU A 296 -26.78 -23.53 12.77
C GLU A 296 -27.74 -23.66 11.58
N SER A 297 -28.66 -24.64 11.61
CA SER A 297 -29.60 -24.90 10.52
C SER A 297 -30.59 -23.75 10.28
N MET A 298 -30.88 -22.96 11.31
CA MET A 298 -31.81 -21.83 11.26
C MET A 298 -31.14 -20.53 10.80
N TYR A 299 -29.80 -20.44 10.90
CA TYR A 299 -29.03 -19.20 10.68
C TYR A 299 -28.06 -19.27 9.51
N THR A 300 -27.91 -20.42 8.85
CA THR A 300 -27.00 -20.55 7.69
C THR A 300 -27.32 -19.53 6.60
N SER A 301 -28.61 -19.20 6.44
CA SER A 301 -29.07 -18.17 5.51
C SER A 301 -28.85 -16.74 6.01
N ILE A 302 -28.86 -16.51 7.33
CA ILE A 302 -28.66 -15.19 7.98
C ILE A 302 -27.19 -14.79 7.93
N LEU A 303 -26.29 -15.75 8.18
CA LEU A 303 -24.84 -15.60 8.08
C LEU A 303 -24.36 -15.49 6.62
N ALA A 304 -25.20 -15.87 5.66
CA ALA A 304 -24.94 -15.78 4.23
C ALA A 304 -25.53 -14.51 3.57
N ILE A 305 -26.27 -13.67 4.30
CA ILE A 305 -26.69 -12.36 3.81
C ILE A 305 -25.42 -11.51 3.69
N PRO A 306 -25.06 -11.01 2.50
CA PRO A 306 -23.96 -10.07 2.36
C PRO A 306 -24.26 -8.88 3.27
N THR A 307 -23.37 -8.57 4.20
CA THR A 307 -23.40 -7.30 4.94
C THR A 307 -23.06 -6.18 3.96
N GLU A 308 -24.02 -5.82 3.10
CA GLU A 308 -24.09 -4.48 2.47
C GLU A 308 -24.51 -3.41 3.50
N MET A 309 -24.52 -3.74 4.78
CA MET A 309 -24.49 -2.73 5.84
C MET A 309 -23.14 -2.02 5.78
N ALA A 310 -23.12 -0.80 5.27
CA ALA A 310 -22.02 0.13 5.44
C ALA A 310 -21.82 0.35 6.95
N ALA A 311 -20.95 -0.44 7.57
CA ALA A 311 -20.47 -0.15 8.91
C ALA A 311 -19.74 1.21 8.82
N THR A 312 -20.30 2.24 9.43
CA THR A 312 -19.64 3.54 9.54
C THR A 312 -18.57 3.42 10.62
N PHE A 313 -17.30 3.40 10.22
CA PHE A 313 -16.18 3.38 11.15
C PHE A 313 -15.66 4.79 11.38
N THR A 314 -15.56 5.19 12.64
CA THR A 314 -14.85 6.42 13.00
C THR A 314 -13.39 6.08 13.32
N LEU A 315 -12.48 6.45 12.43
CA LEU A 315 -11.04 6.29 12.63
C LEU A 315 -10.42 7.62 13.05
N LYS A 316 -9.38 7.56 13.88
CA LYS A 316 -8.70 8.76 14.40
C LYS A 316 -7.38 8.97 13.65
N PHE A 317 -7.36 10.00 12.82
CA PHE A 317 -6.20 10.38 11.99
C PHE A 317 -5.43 11.55 12.61
N LEU A 318 -4.17 11.71 12.21
CA LEU A 318 -3.43 12.92 12.54
C LEU A 318 -4.05 14.10 11.78
N LYS A 319 -4.24 15.23 12.46
CA LYS A 319 -4.76 16.46 11.84
C LYS A 319 -3.64 17.18 11.12
N ARG A 320 -3.84 17.59 9.87
CA ARG A 320 -2.82 18.34 9.11
C ARG A 320 -2.72 19.78 9.62
N LEU A 321 -1.60 20.14 10.26
CA LEU A 321 -1.34 21.47 10.84
C LEU A 321 -0.03 22.04 10.30
N SER A 322 0.01 23.34 10.01
CA SER A 322 1.23 24.05 9.55
C SER A 322 2.38 24.05 10.56
N LEU A 323 2.08 23.74 11.83
CA LEU A 323 3.09 23.55 12.86
C LEU A 323 4.07 22.43 12.49
N TYR A 324 3.57 21.36 11.86
CA TYR A 324 4.35 20.15 11.55
C TYR A 324 5.34 20.34 10.41
N ASP A 325 5.26 21.45 9.68
CA ASP A 325 6.25 21.80 8.65
C ASP A 325 7.61 22.18 9.28
N ASN A 326 7.62 22.58 10.56
CA ASN A 326 8.80 23.11 11.24
C ASN A 326 9.11 22.42 12.58
N VAL A 327 8.24 21.52 13.05
CA VAL A 327 8.36 20.90 14.38
C VAL A 327 8.14 19.38 14.27
N GLN A 328 9.12 18.63 14.76
CA GLN A 328 9.07 17.16 14.82
C GLN A 328 7.91 16.69 15.71
N LEU A 329 7.14 15.72 15.22
CA LEU A 329 6.08 15.09 16.01
C LEU A 329 6.67 14.20 17.10
N TYR A 330 6.08 14.26 18.28
CA TYR A 330 6.45 13.41 19.40
C TYR A 330 5.27 13.02 20.28
N ARG A 331 5.46 11.90 20.99
CA ARG A 331 4.64 11.46 22.12
C ARG A 331 5.54 10.86 23.20
N LEU A 332 5.33 11.30 24.44
CA LEU A 332 6.02 10.85 25.62
C LEU A 332 5.24 9.71 26.28
N HIS A 333 5.94 8.63 26.63
CA HIS A 333 5.39 7.47 27.31
C HIS A 333 6.08 7.24 28.65
N GLY A 334 5.29 7.19 29.74
CA GLY A 334 5.81 6.99 31.10
C GLY A 334 6.29 8.26 31.81
N PHE A 335 5.80 9.43 31.38
CA PHE A 335 6.06 10.75 31.97
C PHE A 335 4.75 11.35 32.49
N GLU A 336 4.12 10.66 33.45
CA GLU A 336 2.79 10.98 33.98
C GLU A 336 2.77 12.30 34.77
N GLU A 337 3.94 12.78 35.19
CA GLU A 337 4.15 14.07 35.86
C GLU A 337 3.96 15.30 34.97
N LEU A 338 3.93 15.14 33.64
CA LEU A 338 3.73 16.22 32.67
C LEU A 338 2.25 16.37 32.30
N SER A 339 1.82 17.59 31.94
CA SER A 339 0.45 17.81 31.46
C SER A 339 0.21 17.14 30.10
N ASN A 340 -1.05 16.82 29.77
CA ASN A 340 -1.40 16.19 28.49
C ASN A 340 -0.88 16.95 27.26
N GLU A 341 -0.88 18.29 27.30
CA GLU A 341 -0.35 19.16 26.22
C GLU A 341 1.18 19.07 26.09
N GLN A 342 1.87 18.74 27.18
CA GLN A 342 3.33 18.56 27.18
C GLN A 342 3.73 17.12 26.79
N GLN A 343 2.83 16.15 26.98
CA GLN A 343 3.06 14.75 26.66
C GLN A 343 3.05 14.45 25.16
N THR A 344 2.42 15.28 24.32
CA THR A 344 2.44 15.10 22.86
C THR A 344 2.09 16.40 22.15
N ASN A 345 2.72 16.66 21.01
CA ASN A 345 2.31 17.73 20.09
C ASN A 345 1.42 17.21 18.93
N CYS A 346 1.05 15.93 18.96
CA CYS A 346 0.19 15.30 17.97
C CYS A 346 -1.28 15.65 18.24
N VAL A 347 -1.93 16.32 17.27
CA VAL A 347 -3.35 16.65 17.29
C VAL A 347 -4.06 15.74 16.31
N TYR A 348 -5.19 15.17 16.73
CA TYR A 348 -5.91 14.18 15.95
C TYR A 348 -7.34 14.63 15.64
N GLU A 349 -7.90 14.08 14.58
CA GLU A 349 -9.30 14.25 14.20
C GLU A 349 -9.99 12.90 13.97
N ASN A 350 -11.28 12.86 14.30
CA ASN A 350 -12.12 11.67 14.12
C ASN A 350 -12.83 11.79 12.77
N ILE A 351 -12.60 10.82 11.88
CA ILE A 351 -13.16 10.80 10.53
C ILE A 351 -14.07 9.58 10.39
N GLU A 352 -15.33 9.81 10.03
CA GLU A 352 -16.27 8.76 9.63
C GLU A 352 -15.88 8.27 8.23
N CYS A 353 -15.22 7.12 8.18
CA CYS A 353 -14.72 6.52 6.95
C CYS A 353 -15.84 5.73 6.27
N THR A 354 -16.18 6.13 5.05
CA THR A 354 -17.18 5.45 4.22
C THR A 354 -16.57 4.39 3.30
N ASN A 355 -15.26 4.44 3.05
CA ASN A 355 -14.52 3.54 2.18
C ASN A 355 -13.85 2.38 2.96
N ILE A 356 -14.66 1.68 3.75
CA ILE A 356 -14.22 0.55 4.57
C ILE A 356 -15.04 -0.69 4.25
N GLN A 357 -14.36 -1.78 3.91
CA GLN A 357 -15.00 -3.00 3.44
C GLN A 357 -14.78 -4.16 4.42
N ASP A 358 -15.83 -4.93 4.65
CA ASP A 358 -15.72 -6.20 5.35
C ASP A 358 -15.12 -7.24 4.40
N LEU A 359 -13.95 -7.75 4.77
CA LEU A 359 -13.26 -8.81 4.06
C LEU A 359 -14.18 -10.02 3.87
N ARG A 360 -15.14 -10.30 4.78
CA ARG A 360 -16.13 -11.39 4.62
C ARG A 360 -16.89 -11.37 3.30
N ASN A 361 -17.06 -10.20 2.69
CA ASN A 361 -17.88 -10.02 1.49
C ASN A 361 -17.07 -10.08 0.18
N ILE A 362 -15.76 -10.26 0.27
CA ILE A 362 -14.88 -10.34 -0.90
C ILE A 362 -14.72 -11.82 -1.27
N GLN A 363 -15.18 -12.20 -2.46
CA GLN A 363 -15.13 -13.58 -2.94
C GLN A 363 -13.72 -14.03 -3.33
N GLU A 364 -12.91 -13.12 -3.88
CA GLU A 364 -11.56 -13.40 -4.38
C GLU A 364 -10.43 -12.83 -3.50
N ARG A 365 -10.58 -12.88 -2.18
CA ARG A 365 -9.62 -12.27 -1.22
C ARG A 365 -8.15 -12.59 -1.49
N THR A 366 -7.86 -13.85 -1.85
CA THR A 366 -6.49 -14.35 -2.02
C THR A 366 -5.81 -13.85 -3.29
N SER A 367 -6.55 -13.46 -4.34
CA SER A 367 -5.97 -12.91 -5.58
C SER A 367 -5.83 -11.38 -5.53
N THR A 368 -6.73 -10.67 -4.83
CA THR A 368 -6.76 -9.18 -4.82
C THR A 368 -6.10 -8.52 -3.61
N LEU A 369 -6.02 -9.23 -2.48
CA LEU A 369 -5.47 -8.74 -1.20
C LEU A 369 -4.34 -9.66 -0.73
N CYS A 370 -3.27 -9.71 -1.50
CA CYS A 370 -2.08 -10.48 -1.18
C CYS A 370 -1.07 -9.65 -0.36
N PHE A 371 -0.24 -10.36 0.40
CA PHE A 371 0.74 -9.77 1.32
C PHE A 371 1.67 -8.75 0.66
N THR A 372 2.12 -9.04 -0.57
CA THR A 372 3.10 -8.25 -1.31
C THR A 372 2.54 -6.98 -1.93
N GLU A 373 1.26 -6.99 -2.35
CA GLU A 373 0.65 -5.82 -3.01
C GLU A 373 -0.16 -4.98 -2.04
N ALA A 374 -1.18 -5.58 -1.41
CA ALA A 374 -2.10 -4.86 -0.53
C ALA A 374 -1.46 -4.52 0.83
N GLY A 375 -0.34 -5.17 1.16
CA GLY A 375 0.35 -4.99 2.44
C GLY A 375 -0.33 -5.73 3.59
N PHE A 376 -1.12 -6.76 3.32
CA PHE A 376 -1.60 -7.72 4.31
C PHE A 376 -2.16 -8.97 3.62
N GLU A 377 -2.18 -10.10 4.34
CA GLU A 377 -2.76 -11.36 3.88
C GLU A 377 -3.64 -11.96 4.97
N PHE A 378 -4.74 -12.59 4.54
CA PHE A 378 -5.59 -13.41 5.38
C PHE A 378 -5.23 -14.88 5.25
N ILE A 379 -5.08 -15.55 6.38
CA ILE A 379 -4.63 -16.94 6.46
C ILE A 379 -5.61 -17.73 7.33
N SER A 380 -6.22 -18.77 6.77
CA SER A 380 -6.90 -19.79 7.58
C SER A 380 -5.85 -20.74 8.15
N ALA A 381 -5.65 -20.68 9.47
CA ALA A 381 -4.63 -21.43 10.20
C ALA A 381 -5.15 -21.84 11.60
N PRO A 382 -5.78 -23.02 11.72
CA PRO A 382 -6.26 -23.51 13.02
C PRO A 382 -5.09 -23.69 13.99
N THR A 383 -5.34 -23.40 15.27
CA THR A 383 -4.33 -23.54 16.33
C THR A 383 -4.28 -24.94 16.90
N LYS A 384 -3.08 -25.47 17.17
CA LYS A 384 -2.89 -26.70 17.94
C LYS A 384 -2.94 -26.40 19.45
N CYS A 385 -2.62 -25.17 19.82
CA CYS A 385 -2.62 -24.66 21.18
C CYS A 385 -3.77 -23.66 21.37
N ALA A 386 -4.93 -24.13 21.86
CA ALA A 386 -6.07 -23.26 22.13
C ALA A 386 -5.81 -22.43 23.41
N LEU A 387 -5.47 -21.16 23.24
CA LEU A 387 -5.23 -20.23 24.34
C LEU A 387 -6.52 -19.57 24.84
N SER A 388 -6.58 -19.29 26.15
CA SER A 388 -7.62 -18.46 26.75
C SER A 388 -7.01 -17.22 27.40
N ALA A 389 -7.81 -16.16 27.57
CA ALA A 389 -7.38 -14.92 28.22
C ALA A 389 -6.80 -15.16 29.63
N ALA A 390 -7.33 -16.13 30.37
CA ALA A 390 -6.88 -16.46 31.72
C ALA A 390 -5.41 -16.89 31.79
N VAL A 391 -4.87 -17.49 30.71
CA VAL A 391 -3.46 -17.93 30.65
C VAL A 391 -2.51 -16.73 30.72
N PHE A 392 -2.91 -15.58 30.15
CA PHE A 392 -2.12 -14.35 30.19
C PHE A 392 -2.19 -13.64 31.55
N GLU A 393 -3.20 -13.94 32.36
CA GLU A 393 -3.42 -13.34 33.69
C GLU A 393 -2.72 -14.14 34.81
N THR A 394 -2.24 -15.35 34.52
CA THR A 394 -1.55 -16.23 35.49
C THR A 394 -0.04 -16.29 35.26
N ASP A 395 0.76 -16.11 36.31
CA ASP A 395 2.22 -16.28 36.27
C ASP A 395 2.66 -17.66 36.79
N THR A 396 2.33 -18.71 36.03
CA THR A 396 2.75 -20.09 36.33
C THR A 396 3.68 -20.62 35.24
N ALA A 397 4.55 -21.58 35.59
CA ALA A 397 5.44 -22.23 34.62
C ALA A 397 4.66 -22.90 33.46
N ASP A 398 3.49 -23.45 33.77
CA ASP A 398 2.61 -24.07 32.78
C ASP A 398 2.04 -23.02 31.81
N ALA A 399 1.55 -21.89 32.31
CA ALA A 399 1.05 -20.79 31.47
C ALA A 399 2.14 -20.28 30.51
N ASN A 400 3.38 -20.17 31.00
CA ASN A 400 4.52 -19.75 30.19
C ASN A 400 4.82 -20.73 29.06
N THR A 401 4.74 -22.03 29.36
CA THR A 401 4.97 -23.09 28.39
C THR A 401 3.93 -23.01 27.26
N VAL A 402 2.64 -22.87 27.62
CA VAL A 402 1.53 -22.79 26.64
C VAL A 402 1.64 -21.53 25.76
N VAL A 403 1.96 -20.37 26.33
CA VAL A 403 2.16 -19.14 25.56
C VAL A 403 3.34 -19.26 24.60
N ASN A 404 4.45 -19.85 25.05
CA ASN A 404 5.62 -20.07 24.21
C ASN A 404 5.33 -21.05 23.07
N GLU A 405 4.62 -22.15 23.31
CA GLU A 405 4.19 -23.08 22.25
C GLU A 405 3.33 -22.40 21.19
N TYR A 406 2.42 -21.52 21.61
CA TYR A 406 1.58 -20.74 20.69
C TYR A 406 2.38 -19.73 19.85
N ILE A 407 3.37 -19.07 20.45
CA ILE A 407 4.28 -18.16 19.73
C ILE A 407 5.08 -18.96 18.70
N GLN A 408 5.63 -20.13 19.07
CA GLN A 408 6.39 -20.98 18.16
C GLN A 408 5.52 -21.48 16.99
N GLU A 409 4.29 -21.90 17.26
CA GLU A 409 3.35 -22.28 16.20
C GLU A 409 3.10 -21.11 15.22
N THR A 410 2.98 -19.90 15.74
CA THR A 410 2.79 -18.69 14.94
C THR A 410 4.05 -18.34 14.13
N MET A 411 5.25 -18.53 14.70
CA MET A 411 6.52 -18.36 13.97
C MET A 411 6.63 -19.33 12.79
N GLU A 412 6.32 -20.60 12.98
CA GLU A 412 6.36 -21.60 11.91
C GLU A 412 5.35 -21.29 10.79
N LEU A 413 4.18 -20.77 11.14
CA LEU A 413 3.20 -20.28 10.17
C LEU A 413 3.80 -19.16 9.30
N VAL A 414 4.39 -18.14 9.91
CA VAL A 414 5.02 -17.02 9.18
C VAL A 414 6.19 -17.50 8.34
N LYS A 415 7.03 -18.40 8.88
CA LYS A 415 8.21 -18.94 8.19
C LYS A 415 7.83 -19.68 6.92
N SER A 416 6.84 -20.55 7.03
CA SER A 416 6.27 -21.30 5.91
C SER A 416 5.67 -20.37 4.85
N ARG A 417 4.94 -19.33 5.27
CA ARG A 417 4.29 -18.38 4.37
C ARG A 417 5.25 -17.49 3.60
N LEU A 418 6.31 -17.02 4.24
CA LEU A 418 7.29 -16.13 3.62
C LEU A 418 8.46 -16.86 2.95
N GLY A 419 8.58 -18.19 3.15
CA GLY A 419 9.76 -18.93 2.71
C GLY A 419 11.05 -18.48 3.40
N ALA A 420 10.94 -17.91 4.61
CA ALA A 420 12.06 -17.30 5.31
C ALA A 420 13.07 -18.37 5.80
N SER A 421 14.36 -18.09 5.64
CA SER A 421 15.43 -18.94 6.17
C SER A 421 15.45 -18.93 7.72
N SER A 422 15.16 -17.77 8.31
CA SER A 422 15.13 -17.55 9.76
C SER A 422 13.99 -16.60 10.17
N ILE A 423 13.50 -16.74 11.40
CA ILE A 423 12.53 -15.84 12.04
C ILE A 423 12.95 -15.58 13.48
N ILE A 424 12.82 -14.32 13.90
CA ILE A 424 13.08 -13.87 15.27
C ILE A 424 11.80 -13.23 15.81
N THR A 425 11.37 -13.64 17.01
CA THR A 425 10.25 -12.97 17.69
C THR A 425 10.74 -11.68 18.35
N ILE A 426 10.23 -10.55 17.91
CA ILE A 426 10.66 -9.20 18.34
C ILE A 426 9.92 -8.72 19.60
N ASP A 427 8.59 -8.75 19.58
CA ASP A 427 7.73 -8.41 20.71
C ASP A 427 6.35 -9.07 20.53
N TRP A 428 5.57 -9.13 21.60
CA TRP A 428 4.16 -9.55 21.55
C TRP A 428 3.33 -8.81 22.60
N ARG A 429 2.03 -8.62 22.35
CA ARG A 429 1.11 -7.90 23.23
C ARG A 429 -0.25 -8.58 23.30
N PHE A 430 -0.80 -8.66 24.50
CA PHE A 430 -2.17 -9.09 24.74
C PHE A 430 -3.12 -7.88 24.82
N ARG A 431 -4.16 -7.82 23.97
CA ARG A 431 -5.11 -6.69 23.91
C ARG A 431 -6.51 -7.09 24.37
N ARG A 432 -7.19 -6.20 25.10
CA ARG A 432 -8.59 -6.35 25.54
C ARG A 432 -9.35 -5.02 25.42
N ASN A 433 -10.64 -5.12 25.14
CA ASN A 433 -11.56 -3.99 25.15
C ASN A 433 -12.23 -3.92 26.53
N ASP A 434 -11.63 -3.20 27.49
CA ASP A 434 -12.28 -2.84 28.76
C ASP A 434 -11.97 -1.37 29.10
N GLU A 435 -12.89 -0.69 29.79
CA GLU A 435 -12.71 0.72 30.19
C GLU A 435 -11.76 0.89 31.39
N ALA A 436 -11.48 -0.18 32.15
CA ALA A 436 -10.68 -0.17 33.37
C ALA A 436 -9.16 -0.22 33.11
N SER A 437 -8.73 -0.62 31.91
CA SER A 437 -7.34 -0.86 31.51
C SER A 437 -6.54 0.41 31.24
N PHE A 438 -7.16 1.58 31.40
CA PHE A 438 -6.44 2.87 31.43
C PHE A 438 -5.68 3.11 32.75
N ALA A 439 -5.99 2.40 33.84
CA ALA A 439 -5.70 2.87 35.19
C ALA A 439 -4.50 2.25 35.94
N HIS A 440 -3.80 1.24 35.41
CA HIS A 440 -2.64 0.67 36.12
C HIS A 440 -1.46 0.35 35.20
N ARG A 441 -0.56 1.32 35.04
CA ARG A 441 0.82 1.07 34.62
C ARG A 441 1.76 1.41 35.78
N LEU A 442 2.02 0.48 36.69
CA LEU A 442 3.11 0.63 37.66
C LEU A 442 3.81 -0.71 37.98
N GLU A 443 5.14 -0.65 37.85
CA GLU A 443 6.25 -1.37 38.47
C GLU A 443 6.19 -2.91 38.67
N GLY A 444 7.05 -3.62 37.93
CA GLY A 444 7.75 -4.82 38.45
C GLY A 444 7.46 -6.19 37.82
N GLY A 445 6.58 -6.30 36.82
CA GLY A 445 6.26 -7.57 36.14
C GLY A 445 6.50 -7.54 34.62
N ASP A 446 6.43 -8.70 33.95
CA ASP A 446 6.47 -8.77 32.47
C ASP A 446 5.24 -8.07 31.86
N VAL A 447 5.42 -6.82 31.48
CA VAL A 447 4.39 -5.94 30.90
C VAL A 447 3.72 -6.50 29.64
N ARG A 448 4.27 -7.54 29.02
CA ARG A 448 3.66 -8.20 27.84
C ARG A 448 2.42 -9.00 28.19
N ARG A 449 2.33 -9.51 29.42
CA ARG A 449 1.19 -10.29 29.93
C ARG A 449 0.00 -9.45 30.36
N GLN A 450 0.24 -8.18 30.65
CA GLN A 450 -0.81 -7.26 31.03
C GLN A 450 -1.66 -6.91 29.81
N ALA A 451 -3.00 -6.98 29.97
CA ALA A 451 -3.92 -6.58 28.93
C ALA A 451 -3.78 -5.07 28.67
N ILE A 452 -3.53 -4.69 27.42
CA ILE A 452 -3.52 -3.29 27.00
C ILE A 452 -4.78 -2.94 26.22
N ALA A 453 -5.17 -1.67 26.31
CA ALA A 453 -6.30 -1.13 25.57
C ALA A 453 -6.12 -1.27 24.04
N VAL A 454 -7.25 -1.28 23.33
CA VAL A 454 -7.27 -1.25 21.87
C VAL A 454 -6.65 0.05 21.35
N ALA A 455 -5.88 -0.05 20.26
CA ALA A 455 -5.36 1.14 19.61
C ALA A 455 -6.50 1.84 18.87
N THR A 456 -6.68 3.14 19.13
CA THR A 456 -7.76 3.93 18.54
C THR A 456 -7.28 4.88 17.44
N THR A 457 -5.96 4.97 17.24
CA THR A 457 -5.32 5.93 16.32
C THR A 457 -4.70 5.20 15.14
N THR A 458 -4.87 5.74 13.94
CA THR A 458 -4.29 5.22 12.71
C THR A 458 -2.79 5.49 12.65
N HIS A 459 -1.97 4.43 12.53
CA HIS A 459 -0.51 4.52 12.53
C HIS A 459 0.13 3.31 11.84
N CYS A 460 1.43 3.44 11.55
CA CYS A 460 2.34 2.36 11.21
C CYS A 460 3.37 2.22 12.34
N ASP A 461 3.56 1.01 12.86
CA ASP A 461 4.38 0.77 14.07
C ASP A 461 5.81 1.31 13.94
N PHE A 462 6.38 1.19 12.75
CA PHE A 462 7.74 1.66 12.45
C PHE A 462 7.73 2.64 11.30
N SER A 463 8.50 3.71 11.47
CA SER A 463 9.01 4.52 10.37
C SER A 463 10.13 3.80 9.62
N PRO A 464 10.53 4.25 8.42
CA PRO A 464 11.70 3.74 7.70
C PRO A 464 12.96 3.63 8.58
N LEU A 465 13.27 4.64 9.39
CA LEU A 465 14.44 4.61 10.29
C LEU A 465 14.20 3.71 11.51
N GLY A 466 12.99 3.74 12.07
CA GLY A 466 12.65 2.98 13.28
C GLY A 466 12.78 1.47 13.12
N GLY A 467 12.54 0.94 11.91
CA GLY A 467 12.74 -0.49 11.65
C GLY A 467 14.21 -0.92 11.63
N ILE A 468 15.12 -0.10 11.08
CA ILE A 468 16.57 -0.38 11.13
C ILE A 468 17.07 -0.36 12.57
N GLU A 469 16.67 0.65 13.34
CA GLU A 469 17.00 0.73 14.77
C GLU A 469 16.50 -0.50 15.52
N ARG A 470 15.31 -1.00 15.15
CA ARG A 470 14.75 -2.21 15.71
C ARG A 470 15.59 -3.44 15.37
N LEU A 471 16.01 -3.60 14.11
CA LEU A 471 16.88 -4.71 13.69
C LEU A 471 18.22 -4.72 14.44
N ARG A 472 18.83 -3.55 14.66
CA ARG A 472 20.10 -3.40 15.39
C ARG A 472 20.06 -3.93 16.82
N MET A 473 18.87 -4.05 17.42
CA MET A 473 18.71 -4.64 18.75
C MET A 473 18.73 -6.18 18.75
N HIS A 474 18.51 -6.80 17.58
CA HIS A 474 18.25 -8.24 17.47
C HIS A 474 19.25 -8.99 16.59
N LEU A 475 19.89 -8.30 15.65
CA LEU A 475 20.90 -8.87 14.76
C LEU A 475 22.31 -8.60 15.31
N ASN A 476 23.22 -9.53 15.08
CA ASN A 476 24.64 -9.32 15.39
C ASN A 476 25.33 -8.45 14.31
N SER A 477 26.57 -8.04 14.55
CA SER A 477 27.30 -7.14 13.64
C SER A 477 27.48 -7.70 12.23
N ASP A 478 27.71 -9.01 12.07
CA ASP A 478 27.91 -9.64 10.77
C ASP A 478 26.58 -9.73 9.99
N GLU A 479 25.49 -10.07 10.69
CA GLU A 479 24.13 -10.10 10.12
C GLU A 479 23.67 -8.70 9.73
N LEU A 480 23.93 -7.69 10.55
CA LEU A 480 23.64 -6.29 10.23
C LEU A 480 24.44 -5.84 9.01
N THR A 481 25.72 -6.22 8.93
CA THR A 481 26.57 -5.92 7.78
C THR A 481 26.02 -6.61 6.52
N ALA A 482 25.62 -7.87 6.59
CA ALA A 482 25.01 -8.59 5.47
C ALA A 482 23.66 -7.99 5.04
N VAL A 483 22.87 -7.49 5.99
CA VAL A 483 21.63 -6.76 5.75
C VAL A 483 21.92 -5.40 5.09
N GLU A 484 22.95 -4.67 5.54
CA GLU A 484 23.41 -3.39 4.95
C GLU A 484 24.07 -3.58 3.57
N MET A 485 24.70 -4.73 3.31
CA MET A 485 25.29 -5.11 2.00
C MET A 485 24.27 -5.71 1.01
N GLY A 486 23.01 -5.86 1.43
CA GLY A 486 21.94 -6.45 0.61
C GLY A 486 22.10 -7.96 0.36
N ASP A 487 22.88 -8.65 1.18
CA ASP A 487 23.05 -10.11 1.12
C ASP A 487 21.91 -10.84 1.85
N ILE A 488 21.24 -10.17 2.78
CA ILE A 488 20.07 -10.66 3.51
C ILE A 488 18.93 -9.65 3.43
N THR A 489 17.79 -10.06 2.88
CA THR A 489 16.54 -9.29 2.99
C THR A 489 15.93 -9.48 4.37
N ALA A 490 15.72 -8.38 5.10
CA ALA A 490 15.07 -8.40 6.41
C ALA A 490 13.68 -7.74 6.35
N MET A 491 12.72 -8.30 7.09
CA MET A 491 11.36 -7.76 7.19
C MET A 491 10.85 -7.89 8.62
N ILE A 492 10.10 -6.88 9.07
CA ILE A 492 9.34 -6.91 10.32
C ILE A 492 7.86 -7.08 9.97
N VAL A 493 7.28 -8.16 10.47
CA VAL A 493 5.90 -8.57 10.18
C VAL A 493 5.13 -8.66 11.48
N ASN A 494 3.93 -8.11 11.50
CA ASN A 494 2.97 -8.32 12.57
C ASN A 494 2.00 -9.43 12.20
N VAL A 495 1.61 -10.18 13.22
CA VAL A 495 0.58 -11.21 13.12
C VAL A 495 -0.53 -10.92 14.12
N TRP A 496 -1.74 -10.76 13.60
CA TRP A 496 -2.95 -10.60 14.39
C TRP A 496 -3.74 -11.91 14.41
N ARG A 497 -3.79 -12.54 15.60
CA ARG A 497 -4.47 -13.82 15.83
C ARG A 497 -5.43 -13.72 17.02
N PRO A 498 -6.76 -13.77 16.81
CA PRO A 498 -7.72 -13.67 17.92
C PRO A 498 -7.70 -14.90 18.83
N LEU A 499 -7.89 -14.70 20.14
CA LEU A 499 -8.08 -15.80 21.11
C LEU A 499 -9.54 -16.28 21.20
N LYS A 500 -10.47 -15.39 20.84
CA LYS A 500 -11.92 -15.65 20.75
C LYS A 500 -12.45 -14.89 19.55
N THR A 501 -13.64 -15.25 19.09
CA THR A 501 -14.30 -14.53 18.00
C THR A 501 -14.42 -13.04 18.32
N VAL A 502 -13.96 -12.19 17.39
CA VAL A 502 -13.95 -10.73 17.57
C VAL A 502 -15.34 -10.17 17.32
N ALA A 503 -16.01 -9.74 18.39
CA ALA A 503 -17.35 -9.15 18.33
C ALA A 503 -17.36 -7.62 18.29
N SER A 504 -16.31 -6.96 18.78
CA SER A 504 -16.19 -5.50 18.89
C SER A 504 -14.73 -5.06 18.73
N ALA A 505 -14.49 -3.85 18.22
CA ALA A 505 -13.16 -3.30 17.96
C ALA A 505 -12.29 -4.20 17.07
N PRO A 506 -12.74 -4.53 15.84
CA PRO A 506 -11.96 -5.31 14.90
C PRO A 506 -10.67 -4.58 14.49
N LEU A 507 -9.65 -5.34 14.11
CA LEU A 507 -8.47 -4.75 13.47
C LEU A 507 -8.88 -4.22 12.10
N VAL A 508 -8.55 -2.95 11.85
CA VAL A 508 -8.78 -2.28 10.58
C VAL A 508 -7.41 -2.02 9.95
N LEU A 509 -7.26 -2.35 8.67
CA LEU A 509 -6.02 -2.21 7.90
C LEU A 509 -6.28 -1.40 6.63
N ALA A 510 -5.33 -0.56 6.24
CA ALA A 510 -5.38 0.11 4.95
C ALA A 510 -4.77 -0.77 3.86
N ASP A 511 -5.32 -0.69 2.65
CA ASP A 511 -4.61 -1.16 1.44
C ASP A 511 -3.42 -0.24 1.20
N ARG A 512 -2.21 -0.81 1.33
CA ARG A 512 -0.93 -0.12 1.16
C ARG A 512 -0.85 0.65 -0.16
N ARG A 513 -1.49 0.16 -1.23
CA ARG A 513 -1.51 0.79 -2.56
C ARG A 513 -2.25 2.12 -2.58
N THR A 514 -3.07 2.39 -1.58
CA THR A 514 -3.92 3.59 -1.48
C THR A 514 -3.42 4.63 -0.47
N VAL A 515 -2.34 4.32 0.27
CA VAL A 515 -1.74 5.24 1.23
C VAL A 515 -0.49 5.84 0.60
N SER A 516 -0.52 7.14 0.31
CA SER A 516 0.64 7.85 -0.27
C SER A 516 1.75 8.01 0.77
N LYS A 517 3.00 8.19 0.33
CA LYS A 517 4.09 8.61 1.22
C LYS A 517 3.80 9.97 1.87
N ASP A 518 3.08 10.85 1.17
CA ASP A 518 2.68 12.18 1.67
C ASP A 518 1.59 12.12 2.76
N ASP A 519 0.93 10.95 2.89
CA ASP A 519 -0.03 10.69 3.95
C ASP A 519 0.67 10.22 5.24
N LEU A 520 1.95 9.87 5.19
CA LEU A 520 2.70 9.37 6.33
C LEU A 520 3.60 10.44 6.93
N VAL A 521 3.58 10.57 8.25
CA VAL A 521 4.49 11.47 8.96
C VAL A 521 5.15 10.76 10.13
N GLU A 522 6.48 10.81 10.18
CA GLU A 522 7.24 10.23 11.28
C GLU A 522 7.00 10.96 12.59
N SER A 523 6.91 10.20 13.68
CA SER A 523 6.79 10.70 15.04
C SER A 523 7.71 9.94 15.97
N ASP A 524 8.30 10.66 16.92
CA ASP A 524 9.11 10.07 17.98
C ASP A 524 8.20 9.60 19.14
N GLN A 525 8.31 8.33 19.51
CA GLN A 525 7.72 7.76 20.72
C GLN A 525 8.81 7.68 21.79
N VAL A 526 8.87 8.70 22.63
CA VAL A 526 9.91 8.85 23.65
C VAL A 526 9.51 8.09 24.90
N MET A 527 10.27 7.06 25.24
CA MET A 527 10.19 6.33 26.50
C MET A 527 11.34 6.77 27.41
N ARG A 528 11.36 6.31 28.67
CA ARG A 528 12.40 6.70 29.63
C ARG A 528 13.82 6.26 29.24
N ASP A 529 13.94 5.15 28.53
CA ASP A 529 15.19 4.48 28.20
C ASP A 529 15.53 4.48 26.69
N LYS A 530 14.59 4.89 25.84
CA LYS A 530 14.74 4.84 24.39
C LYS A 530 13.74 5.75 23.66
N VAL A 531 14.02 6.01 22.40
CA VAL A 531 13.08 6.64 21.47
C VAL A 531 12.78 5.65 20.36
N ASN A 532 11.50 5.33 20.14
CA ASN A 532 11.09 4.54 18.98
C ASN A 532 10.51 5.49 17.92
N LYS A 533 10.82 5.26 16.64
CA LYS A 533 10.26 6.08 15.55
C LYS A 533 9.08 5.38 14.88
N THR A 534 7.87 5.93 15.03
CA THR A 534 6.62 5.46 14.40
C THR A 534 6.22 6.38 13.25
N ALA A 535 5.19 6.03 12.47
CA ALA A 535 4.60 6.95 11.51
C ALA A 535 3.07 7.06 11.72
N TYR A 536 2.54 8.28 11.77
CA TYR A 536 1.11 8.54 11.78
C TYR A 536 0.58 8.79 10.38
N VAL A 537 -0.73 8.62 10.21
CA VAL A 537 -1.39 8.71 8.89
C VAL A 537 -2.32 9.93 8.86
N TYR A 538 -2.20 10.74 7.82
CA TYR A 538 -3.19 11.75 7.42
C TYR A 538 -4.34 11.08 6.67
N TYR A 539 -5.56 11.57 6.91
CA TYR A 539 -6.71 11.11 6.15
C TYR A 539 -6.65 11.55 4.69
N HIS A 540 -6.95 10.63 3.78
CA HIS A 540 -7.18 10.92 2.37
C HIS A 540 -8.39 10.09 1.88
N PRO A 541 -9.35 10.67 1.12
CA PRO A 541 -10.57 9.99 0.72
C PRO A 541 -10.35 8.75 -0.16
N ASP A 542 -9.24 8.70 -0.89
CA ASP A 542 -8.90 7.56 -1.76
C ASP A 542 -8.35 6.34 -0.99
N GLN A 543 -8.04 6.49 0.30
CA GLN A 543 -7.58 5.39 1.14
C GLN A 543 -8.69 4.33 1.25
N ARG A 544 -8.35 3.08 0.94
CA ARG A 544 -9.25 1.94 1.10
C ARG A 544 -8.90 1.20 2.37
N TRP A 545 -9.92 0.92 3.18
CA TRP A 545 -9.77 0.26 4.46
C TRP A 545 -10.51 -1.07 4.48
N TYR A 546 -9.98 -2.01 5.25
CA TYR A 546 -10.49 -3.37 5.35
C TYR A 546 -10.53 -3.82 6.79
N TRP A 547 -11.56 -4.58 7.14
CA TRP A 547 -11.70 -5.23 8.44
C TRP A 547 -12.34 -6.61 8.25
N MET A 548 -12.38 -7.45 9.28
CA MET A 548 -13.02 -8.76 9.19
C MET A 548 -14.12 -8.89 10.25
N SER A 549 -15.38 -9.03 9.82
CA SER A 549 -16.46 -9.31 10.76
C SER A 549 -16.37 -10.71 11.34
N ASN A 550 -16.64 -10.81 12.65
CA ASN A 550 -16.60 -12.06 13.42
C ASN A 550 -15.31 -12.85 13.18
N GLN A 551 -14.15 -12.21 13.16
CA GLN A 551 -12.87 -12.89 12.95
C GLN A 551 -12.69 -13.98 14.02
N ARG A 552 -12.50 -15.22 13.60
CA ARG A 552 -12.42 -16.39 14.48
C ARG A 552 -10.97 -16.72 14.87
N PRO A 553 -10.72 -17.55 15.91
CA PRO A 553 -9.36 -17.94 16.31
C PRO A 553 -8.55 -18.73 15.27
N ASP A 554 -9.22 -19.38 14.32
CA ASP A 554 -8.62 -20.09 13.18
C ASP A 554 -8.26 -19.15 12.00
N GLU A 555 -8.44 -17.85 12.18
CA GLU A 555 -8.31 -16.84 11.13
C GLU A 555 -7.26 -15.79 11.51
N VAL A 556 -6.14 -15.84 10.80
CA VAL A 556 -4.94 -15.04 11.07
C VAL A 556 -4.82 -13.94 10.04
N ILE A 557 -4.46 -12.73 10.47
CA ILE A 557 -4.07 -11.66 9.56
C ILE A 557 -2.59 -11.38 9.76
N MET A 558 -1.84 -11.36 8.66
CA MET A 558 -0.41 -11.08 8.64
C MET A 558 -0.17 -9.81 7.82
N PHE A 559 0.63 -8.86 8.32
CA PHE A 559 0.90 -7.60 7.62
C PHE A 559 2.32 -7.09 7.91
N PRO A 560 3.08 -6.62 6.91
CA PRO A 560 4.40 -6.06 7.12
C PRO A 560 4.26 -4.68 7.77
N THR A 561 5.04 -4.43 8.82
CA THR A 561 5.14 -3.10 9.45
C THR A 561 6.40 -2.37 9.07
N TRP A 562 7.40 -3.11 8.58
CA TRP A 562 8.63 -2.56 8.00
C TRP A 562 9.32 -3.63 7.15
N ALA A 563 10.06 -3.21 6.13
CA ALA A 563 10.96 -4.08 5.37
C ALA A 563 12.24 -3.31 5.05
N ILE A 564 13.38 -3.99 5.04
CA ILE A 564 14.61 -3.34 4.61
C ILE A 564 14.44 -2.97 3.16
N LYS A 565 14.78 -1.71 2.90
CA LYS A 565 15.04 -1.21 1.57
C LYS A 565 16.12 -2.12 0.97
N THR A 566 15.78 -3.01 0.05
CA THR A 566 16.68 -3.12 -1.11
C THR A 566 16.66 -1.72 -1.71
N ASP A 567 17.83 -1.11 -1.89
CA ASP A 567 18.17 0.31 -1.69
C ASP A 567 17.26 1.44 -2.20
N ASP A 568 16.06 1.20 -2.70
CA ASP A 568 15.35 2.21 -3.46
C ASP A 568 13.88 2.41 -3.04
N GLY A 569 13.26 1.48 -2.33
CA GLY A 569 11.81 1.60 -2.08
C GLY A 569 11.00 1.62 -3.39
N HIS A 570 11.52 0.98 -4.44
CA HIS A 570 10.75 0.65 -5.62
C HIS A 570 10.09 -0.71 -5.40
N VAL A 571 8.78 -0.73 -5.66
CA VAL A 571 8.17 -1.94 -6.19
C VAL A 571 8.73 -2.03 -7.62
N GLY A 572 9.79 -2.80 -7.80
CA GLY A 572 10.31 -3.21 -9.11
C GLY A 572 11.82 -3.09 -9.34
N LYS A 573 12.32 -3.64 -10.45
CA LYS A 573 13.75 -3.77 -10.77
C LYS A 573 14.49 -2.43 -10.94
N VAL A 574 15.79 -2.42 -10.62
CA VAL A 574 16.74 -1.34 -10.87
C VAL A 574 17.49 -1.60 -12.18
N ILE A 575 17.33 -0.72 -13.18
CA ILE A 575 17.96 -0.87 -14.49
C ILE A 575 18.92 0.30 -14.72
N LEU A 576 20.19 -0.01 -14.95
CA LEU A 576 21.22 0.98 -15.29
C LEU A 576 21.33 1.12 -16.80
N LEU A 577 21.24 2.36 -17.29
CA LEU A 577 21.44 2.74 -18.68
C LEU A 577 22.72 3.57 -18.78
N ARG A 578 23.71 3.10 -19.54
CA ARG A 578 25.03 3.75 -19.64
C ARG A 578 25.20 4.53 -20.95
N ALA A 579 25.85 5.69 -20.85
CA ALA A 579 26.49 6.41 -21.96
C ALA A 579 27.86 6.95 -21.52
N GLU A 580 28.75 7.20 -22.45
CA GLU A 580 30.13 7.65 -22.27
C GLU A 580 30.22 9.18 -22.43
N LEU A 581 31.15 9.82 -21.72
CA LEU A 581 31.33 11.27 -21.72
C LEU A 581 32.53 11.76 -22.53
N ASP A 582 33.53 10.90 -22.75
CA ASP A 582 34.81 11.30 -23.31
C ASP A 582 34.83 11.39 -24.84
N ALA A 583 35.82 12.10 -25.34
CA ALA A 583 36.12 12.32 -26.74
C ALA A 583 37.59 11.95 -27.01
N LEU A 584 38.01 11.98 -28.27
CA LEU A 584 39.35 11.59 -28.69
C LEU A 584 40.22 12.80 -29.09
N PRO A 585 41.56 12.72 -28.94
CA PRO A 585 42.50 13.76 -29.33
C PRO A 585 42.72 13.79 -30.86
N ILE A 586 41.65 13.97 -31.62
CA ILE A 586 41.62 13.91 -33.09
C ILE A 586 41.13 15.26 -33.64
N GLU A 587 41.80 15.76 -34.67
CA GLU A 587 41.31 16.92 -35.42
C GLU A 587 40.16 16.50 -36.32
N GLU A 588 38.98 17.09 -36.11
CA GLU A 588 37.80 16.79 -36.90
C GLU A 588 37.89 17.33 -38.33
N LYS A 589 37.68 16.46 -39.31
CA LYS A 589 37.75 16.75 -40.76
C LYS A 589 36.46 16.43 -41.50
N THR A 590 35.35 16.30 -40.77
CA THR A 590 34.01 15.99 -41.32
C THR A 590 33.46 17.12 -42.19
N GLY A 591 33.86 18.37 -41.93
CA GLY A 591 33.33 19.57 -42.59
C GLY A 591 31.89 19.92 -42.21
N LEU A 592 31.33 19.28 -41.18
CA LEU A 592 29.97 19.51 -40.73
C LEU A 592 29.80 20.90 -40.10
N PRO A 593 28.61 21.53 -40.16
CA PRO A 593 28.39 22.84 -39.56
C PRO A 593 28.63 22.90 -38.04
N TYR A 594 28.50 21.75 -37.37
CA TYR A 594 28.72 21.56 -35.93
C TYR A 594 30.05 20.87 -35.60
N ALA A 595 30.97 20.74 -36.57
CA ALA A 595 32.26 20.13 -36.33
C ALA A 595 33.03 20.82 -35.18
N SER A 596 33.68 20.01 -34.36
CA SER A 596 34.44 20.47 -33.21
C SER A 596 35.56 21.42 -33.62
N LYS A 597 35.69 22.48 -32.83
CA LYS A 597 36.82 23.42 -32.87
C LYS A 597 37.55 23.46 -31.53
N MET A 598 37.20 22.53 -30.64
CA MET A 598 37.69 22.51 -29.28
C MET A 598 39.10 21.93 -29.23
N ARG A 599 39.87 22.42 -28.27
CA ARG A 599 41.21 21.95 -27.93
C ARG A 599 41.30 21.76 -26.42
N MET A 600 42.11 20.80 -25.98
CA MET A 600 42.34 20.51 -24.58
C MET A 600 43.82 20.30 -24.30
N LEU A 601 44.24 20.49 -23.06
CA LEU A 601 45.55 20.02 -22.60
C LEU A 601 45.41 18.56 -22.16
N ASP A 602 46.27 17.69 -22.67
CA ASP A 602 46.35 16.31 -22.19
C ASP A 602 47.02 16.22 -20.81
N ILE A 603 47.11 15.00 -20.26
CA ILE A 603 47.70 14.74 -18.94
C ILE A 603 49.19 15.11 -18.84
N GLU A 604 49.87 15.26 -19.98
CA GLU A 604 51.27 15.68 -20.08
C GLU A 604 51.38 17.20 -20.36
N GLY A 605 50.24 17.92 -20.38
CA GLY A 605 50.18 19.35 -20.63
C GLY A 605 50.32 19.75 -22.09
N ARG A 606 50.17 18.81 -23.04
CA ARG A 606 50.26 19.09 -24.48
C ARG A 606 48.90 19.51 -25.03
N ASP A 607 48.90 20.51 -25.89
CA ASP A 607 47.68 21.04 -26.54
C ASP A 607 47.23 20.13 -27.70
N GLN A 608 46.05 19.53 -27.57
CA GLN A 608 45.47 18.55 -28.49
C GLN A 608 44.12 19.02 -29.03
N PRO A 609 43.77 18.71 -30.30
CA PRO A 609 42.41 18.87 -30.80
C PRO A 609 41.45 17.86 -30.12
N VAL A 610 40.14 18.10 -30.21
CA VAL A 610 39.12 17.21 -29.61
C VAL A 610 38.03 16.89 -30.63
N MET A 611 37.66 15.62 -30.78
CA MET A 611 36.56 15.16 -31.63
C MET A 611 35.87 13.93 -30.99
N HIS A 612 34.54 13.87 -31.02
CA HIS A 612 33.79 12.64 -30.70
C HIS A 612 33.83 11.64 -31.86
N ALA A 613 35.03 11.14 -32.17
CA ALA A 613 35.25 10.22 -33.29
C ALA A 613 34.76 8.78 -33.00
N CYS A 614 34.21 8.50 -31.82
CA CYS A 614 33.61 7.22 -31.46
C CYS A 614 32.07 7.27 -31.30
N GLY A 615 31.48 8.48 -31.35
CA GLY A 615 30.03 8.69 -31.29
C GLY A 615 29.42 8.77 -29.88
N HIS A 616 30.24 9.03 -28.85
CA HIS A 616 29.77 9.17 -27.46
C HIS A 616 28.80 10.35 -27.28
N ASP A 617 28.92 11.40 -28.11
CA ASP A 617 27.93 12.47 -28.21
C ASP A 617 26.54 11.98 -28.66
N VAL A 618 26.48 11.05 -29.62
CA VAL A 618 25.25 10.38 -30.03
C VAL A 618 24.68 9.52 -28.90
N HIS A 619 25.52 8.81 -28.15
CA HIS A 619 25.10 7.97 -27.03
C HIS A 619 24.47 8.82 -25.90
N ILE A 620 25.11 9.94 -25.54
CA ILE A 620 24.57 10.91 -24.58
C ILE A 620 23.21 11.43 -25.05
N ALA A 621 23.11 11.87 -26.30
CA ALA A 621 21.88 12.42 -26.86
C ALA A 621 20.74 11.38 -26.86
N ALA A 622 21.04 10.14 -27.29
CA ALA A 622 20.08 9.05 -27.31
C ALA A 622 19.62 8.66 -25.90
N LEU A 623 20.54 8.59 -24.92
CA LEU A 623 20.20 8.29 -23.53
C LEU A 623 19.31 9.39 -22.92
N LEU A 624 19.65 10.66 -23.09
CA LEU A 624 18.84 11.77 -22.60
C LEU A 624 17.42 11.76 -23.21
N ALA A 625 17.31 11.50 -24.52
CA ALA A 625 16.01 11.36 -25.19
C ALA A 625 15.21 10.16 -24.66
N SER A 626 15.89 9.04 -24.38
CA SER A 626 15.29 7.84 -23.79
C SER A 626 14.73 8.12 -22.41
N LEU A 627 15.48 8.83 -21.57
CA LEU A 627 15.04 9.22 -20.22
C LEU A 627 13.80 10.12 -20.28
N GLN A 628 13.74 11.04 -21.24
CA GLN A 628 12.55 11.88 -21.45
C GLN A 628 11.32 11.05 -21.85
N LEU A 629 11.51 10.06 -22.73
CA LEU A 629 10.45 9.12 -23.13
C LEU A 629 9.99 8.25 -21.95
N LEU A 630 10.92 7.62 -21.23
CA LEU A 630 10.65 6.78 -20.07
C LEU A 630 9.94 7.56 -18.95
N HIS A 631 10.37 8.80 -18.70
CA HIS A 631 9.72 9.69 -17.72
C HIS A 631 8.29 10.06 -18.14
N SER A 632 8.06 10.30 -19.44
CA SER A 632 6.73 10.56 -19.98
C SER A 632 5.81 9.34 -19.84
N ALA A 633 6.37 8.13 -20.00
CA ALA A 633 5.69 6.85 -19.86
C ALA A 633 5.67 6.27 -18.43
N ARG A 634 6.09 7.00 -17.40
CA ARG A 634 6.23 6.52 -16.00
C ARG A 634 4.96 5.94 -15.35
N LYS A 635 3.79 6.15 -15.98
CA LYS A 635 2.52 5.55 -15.57
C LYS A 635 2.39 4.09 -16.01
N SER A 636 3.07 3.69 -17.08
CA SER A 636 2.96 2.37 -17.72
C SER A 636 3.98 1.36 -17.20
N TRP A 637 4.94 1.79 -16.38
CA TRP A 637 5.97 0.92 -15.81
C TRP A 637 6.28 1.27 -14.34
N SER A 638 6.91 0.32 -13.63
CA SER A 638 7.42 0.42 -12.26
C SER A 638 8.86 -0.09 -12.17
N GLY A 639 9.61 0.39 -11.17
CA GLY A 639 11.03 0.13 -10.97
C GLY A 639 11.86 1.41 -10.88
N THR A 640 13.18 1.27 -10.99
CA THR A 640 14.17 2.37 -11.01
C THR A 640 14.91 2.38 -12.33
N ILE A 641 15.15 3.56 -12.89
CA ILE A 641 16.11 3.75 -13.97
C ILE A 641 17.27 4.59 -13.45
N VAL A 642 18.49 4.04 -13.52
CA VAL A 642 19.74 4.74 -13.21
C VAL A 642 20.38 5.15 -14.53
N ALA A 643 20.54 6.44 -14.76
CA ALA A 643 21.29 6.95 -15.91
C ALA A 643 22.75 7.18 -15.51
N LEU A 644 23.67 6.38 -16.06
CA LEU A 644 25.10 6.50 -15.78
C LEU A 644 25.82 7.16 -16.95
N PHE A 645 26.50 8.27 -16.68
CA PHE A 645 27.36 8.96 -17.64
C PHE A 645 28.81 8.75 -17.25
N GLN A 646 29.50 7.85 -17.97
CA GLN A 646 30.82 7.36 -17.61
C GLN A 646 31.93 8.16 -18.32
N PRO A 647 32.92 8.70 -17.60
CA PRO A 647 34.11 9.29 -18.23
C PRO A 647 35.10 8.21 -18.71
N ASN A 648 36.05 8.59 -19.57
CA ASN A 648 37.28 7.81 -19.84
C ASN A 648 37.05 6.34 -20.27
N GLU A 649 36.10 6.11 -21.18
CA GLU A 649 35.90 4.80 -21.81
C GLU A 649 37.04 4.49 -22.77
N GLU A 650 37.62 5.47 -23.46
CA GLU A 650 38.58 5.25 -24.57
C GLU A 650 39.95 4.67 -24.11
N ILE A 651 40.30 4.85 -22.84
CA ILE A 651 41.51 4.26 -22.20
C ILE A 651 41.20 2.92 -21.48
N PRO A 652 39.97 2.43 -21.57
CA PRO A 652 39.30 1.57 -20.58
C PRO A 652 39.74 1.72 -19.13
N GLY A 653 39.34 2.80 -18.45
CA GLY A 653 39.60 2.96 -17.01
C GLY A 653 38.53 3.73 -16.24
N GLY A 654 37.55 4.28 -16.94
CA GLY A 654 36.47 5.06 -16.36
C GLY A 654 35.57 4.28 -15.44
N ALA A 655 35.13 3.10 -15.87
CA ALA A 655 34.24 2.26 -15.09
C ALA A 655 34.86 1.88 -13.74
N GLN A 656 36.11 1.41 -13.73
CA GLN A 656 36.81 1.07 -12.49
C GLN A 656 37.01 2.29 -11.59
N ALA A 657 37.38 3.44 -12.15
CA ALA A 657 37.55 4.67 -11.38
C ALA A 657 36.24 5.11 -10.70
N MET A 658 35.09 4.98 -11.35
CA MET A 658 33.78 5.27 -10.74
C MET A 658 33.49 4.31 -9.57
N ILE A 659 33.79 3.01 -9.74
CA ILE A 659 33.61 2.01 -8.67
C ILE A 659 34.52 2.33 -7.48
N ASP A 660 35.80 2.62 -7.73
CA ASP A 660 36.79 2.94 -6.70
C ASP A 660 36.45 4.24 -5.95
N ASP A 661 35.84 5.22 -6.63
CA ASP A 661 35.34 6.47 -6.04
C ASP A 661 33.99 6.29 -5.30
N GLY A 662 33.49 5.05 -5.22
CA GLY A 662 32.30 4.71 -4.46
C GLY A 662 30.99 5.02 -5.19
N LEU A 663 30.89 4.77 -6.50
CA LEU A 663 29.65 4.90 -7.29
C LEU A 663 28.42 4.35 -6.55
N TYR A 664 28.52 3.16 -5.97
CA TYR A 664 27.42 2.52 -5.26
C TYR A 664 27.18 3.00 -3.83
N ASN A 665 27.96 3.97 -3.35
CA ASN A 665 27.63 4.71 -2.14
C ASN A 665 26.59 5.81 -2.41
N VAL A 666 26.43 6.23 -3.68
CA VAL A 666 25.53 7.33 -4.09
C VAL A 666 24.47 6.92 -5.11
N SER A 667 24.58 5.73 -5.68
CA SER A 667 23.63 5.14 -6.64
C SER A 667 23.25 3.73 -6.17
N PRO A 668 21.99 3.28 -6.36
CA PRO A 668 21.65 1.89 -6.09
C PRO A 668 22.41 0.94 -7.02
N ILE A 669 22.66 -0.28 -6.53
CA ILE A 669 23.25 -1.36 -7.33
C ILE A 669 22.18 -1.87 -8.31
N PRO A 670 22.44 -1.89 -9.63
CA PRO A 670 21.44 -2.34 -10.60
C PRO A 670 21.22 -3.85 -10.60
N ASP A 671 20.01 -4.27 -10.92
CA ASP A 671 19.67 -5.67 -11.24
C ASP A 671 20.08 -6.02 -12.67
N ILE A 672 20.03 -5.04 -13.59
CA ILE A 672 20.37 -5.19 -15.02
C ILE A 672 21.11 -3.95 -15.49
N MET A 673 22.16 -4.12 -16.29
CA MET A 673 22.83 -3.01 -16.99
C MET A 673 22.59 -3.09 -18.50
N LEU A 674 22.39 -1.94 -19.14
CA LEU A 674 22.13 -1.81 -20.56
C LEU A 674 23.02 -0.72 -21.16
N ALA A 675 23.62 -1.03 -22.30
CA ALA A 675 24.45 -0.08 -23.04
C ALA A 675 24.35 -0.33 -24.55
N GLN A 676 24.60 0.72 -25.32
CA GLN A 676 24.57 0.65 -26.78
C GLN A 676 25.70 1.45 -27.38
N HIS A 677 26.17 1.02 -28.54
CA HIS A 677 27.29 1.68 -29.19
C HIS A 677 27.08 1.80 -30.70
N VAL A 678 27.33 2.99 -31.24
CA VAL A 678 27.27 3.24 -32.68
C VAL A 678 28.47 2.61 -33.39
N GLY A 679 28.22 2.03 -34.55
CA GLY A 679 29.26 1.47 -35.39
C GLY A 679 28.98 1.72 -36.86
N MET A 680 29.94 1.32 -37.69
CA MET A 680 29.82 1.42 -39.14
C MET A 680 28.80 0.40 -39.68
N SER A 681 27.53 0.78 -39.63
CA SER A 681 26.42 0.14 -40.36
C SER A 681 25.38 1.19 -40.72
N LYS A 682 24.45 0.84 -41.63
CA LYS A 682 23.41 1.75 -42.11
C LYS A 682 22.59 2.31 -40.94
N ALA A 683 22.45 3.64 -40.85
CA ALA A 683 21.65 4.28 -39.81
C ALA A 683 20.22 3.78 -39.84
N GLY A 684 19.64 3.58 -38.65
CA GLY A 684 18.33 2.95 -38.49
C GLY A 684 18.37 1.47 -38.10
N LEU A 685 19.53 0.81 -38.24
CA LEU A 685 19.72 -0.60 -37.86
C LEU A 685 20.10 -0.76 -36.39
N VAL A 686 19.65 -1.88 -35.80
CA VAL A 686 19.99 -2.30 -34.43
C VAL A 686 20.45 -3.76 -34.45
N ALA A 687 21.49 -4.07 -33.69
CA ALA A 687 22.08 -5.41 -33.70
C ALA A 687 22.39 -5.93 -32.28
N VAL A 688 21.82 -7.09 -31.94
CA VAL A 688 22.01 -7.75 -30.63
C VAL A 688 22.51 -9.17 -30.85
N ARG A 689 23.52 -9.58 -30.07
CA ARG A 689 24.09 -10.93 -30.06
C ARG A 689 24.02 -11.50 -28.64
N THR A 690 23.86 -12.81 -28.50
CA THR A 690 24.04 -13.53 -27.23
C THR A 690 25.52 -13.87 -26.98
N GLY A 691 25.93 -13.94 -25.71
CA GLY A 691 27.29 -14.33 -25.35
C GLY A 691 28.34 -13.27 -25.70
N PRO A 692 29.58 -13.65 -26.08
CA PRO A 692 30.67 -12.71 -26.30
C PRO A 692 30.38 -11.72 -27.45
N VAL A 693 30.39 -10.43 -27.13
CA VAL A 693 30.21 -9.32 -28.09
C VAL A 693 31.55 -8.66 -28.42
N LEU A 694 32.39 -8.43 -27.40
CA LEU A 694 33.73 -7.83 -27.52
C LEU A 694 34.76 -8.65 -26.71
N PRO A 695 36.01 -8.78 -27.17
CA PRO A 695 37.05 -9.52 -26.47
C PRO A 695 37.52 -8.82 -25.19
N ALA A 696 38.08 -9.60 -24.26
CA ALA A 696 38.89 -9.07 -23.19
C ALA A 696 40.16 -8.43 -23.74
N SER A 697 40.78 -7.57 -22.94
CA SER A 697 42.09 -7.00 -23.24
C SER A 697 42.96 -6.90 -22.00
N ASP A 698 44.24 -7.27 -22.16
CA ASP A 698 45.28 -7.06 -21.16
C ASP A 698 46.51 -6.44 -21.84
N TYR A 699 47.35 -5.75 -21.06
CA TYR A 699 48.68 -5.34 -21.49
C TYR A 699 49.73 -6.31 -20.99
N ILE A 700 50.69 -6.66 -21.84
CA ILE A 700 51.93 -7.33 -21.44
C ILE A 700 53.08 -6.36 -21.66
N GLU A 701 53.69 -5.91 -20.58
CA GLU A 701 54.79 -4.96 -20.59
C GLU A 701 56.10 -5.73 -20.44
N VAL A 702 57.02 -5.51 -21.39
CA VAL A 702 58.33 -6.14 -21.44
C VAL A 702 59.39 -5.05 -21.33
N GLU A 703 60.20 -5.08 -20.28
CA GLU A 703 61.40 -4.26 -20.18
C GLU A 703 62.63 -5.11 -20.44
N ILE A 704 63.55 -4.58 -21.24
CA ILE A 704 64.83 -5.21 -21.57
C ILE A 704 65.93 -4.24 -21.15
N PHE A 705 66.90 -4.73 -20.38
CA PHE A 705 68.01 -3.95 -19.89
C PHE A 705 69.34 -4.64 -20.22
N SER A 706 70.23 -3.94 -20.91
CA SER A 706 71.61 -4.36 -21.16
C SER A 706 72.56 -3.69 -20.18
N LYS A 707 73.53 -4.42 -19.64
CA LYS A 707 74.50 -3.87 -18.67
C LYS A 707 75.52 -2.91 -19.28
N GLY A 708 75.70 -2.91 -20.61
CA GLY A 708 76.68 -2.06 -21.31
C GLY A 708 76.09 -0.77 -21.87
N ILE A 709 76.74 0.37 -21.61
CA ILE A 709 76.50 1.67 -22.26
C ILE A 709 77.79 2.08 -22.96
N GLY A 710 77.74 2.48 -24.24
CA GLY A 710 78.93 2.92 -24.96
C GLY A 710 78.67 3.29 -26.41
N THR A 711 79.75 3.53 -27.16
CA THR A 711 79.75 3.84 -28.60
C THR A 711 80.39 2.74 -29.46
N ASN A 712 80.88 1.66 -28.84
CA ASN A 712 81.61 0.57 -29.50
C ASN A 712 80.75 -0.73 -29.57
N PRO A 713 80.26 -1.16 -30.74
CA PRO A 713 79.35 -2.30 -30.87
C PRO A 713 79.79 -3.64 -30.27
N PRO A 714 81.07 -4.08 -30.31
CA PRO A 714 81.49 -5.37 -29.74
C PRO A 714 81.33 -5.47 -28.22
N GLU A 715 81.38 -4.34 -27.52
CA GLU A 715 81.33 -4.21 -26.06
C GLU A 715 79.90 -3.95 -25.53
N CYS A 716 78.97 -3.61 -26.43
CA CYS A 716 77.56 -3.39 -26.10
C CYS A 716 76.72 -4.57 -26.58
N ARG A 717 75.67 -4.91 -25.84
CA ARG A 717 74.61 -5.78 -26.34
C ARG A 717 73.45 -4.89 -26.71
N ASP A 718 73.07 -4.89 -27.99
CA ASP A 718 72.02 -4.03 -28.53
C ASP A 718 70.63 -4.56 -28.16
N PRO A 719 69.92 -3.93 -27.20
CA PRO A 719 68.58 -4.36 -26.80
C PRO A 719 67.53 -4.04 -27.87
N VAL A 720 67.80 -3.14 -28.83
CA VAL A 720 66.86 -2.77 -29.91
C VAL A 720 66.73 -3.90 -30.93
N SER A 721 67.88 -4.47 -31.35
CA SER A 721 67.89 -5.65 -32.20
C SER A 721 67.21 -6.83 -31.53
N LEU A 722 67.50 -7.07 -30.25
CA LEU A 722 66.84 -8.12 -29.45
C LEU A 722 65.32 -7.92 -29.41
N ALA A 723 64.85 -6.72 -29.10
CA ALA A 723 63.42 -6.40 -29.10
C ALA A 723 62.75 -6.64 -30.46
N SER A 724 63.46 -6.38 -31.56
CA SER A 724 62.97 -6.65 -32.92
C SER A 724 62.81 -8.15 -33.19
N TYR A 725 63.74 -8.98 -32.71
CA TYR A 725 63.60 -10.45 -32.78
C TYR A 725 62.43 -10.95 -31.92
N LEU A 726 62.25 -10.38 -30.74
CA LEU A 726 61.13 -10.70 -29.86
C LEU A 726 59.79 -10.42 -30.53
N LEU A 727 59.60 -9.24 -31.11
CA LEU A 727 58.37 -8.90 -31.84
C LEU A 727 58.06 -9.92 -32.94
N THR A 728 59.07 -10.33 -33.70
CA THR A 728 58.93 -11.33 -34.77
C THR A 728 58.46 -12.68 -34.20
N ARG A 729 59.03 -13.11 -33.07
CA ARG A 729 58.69 -14.40 -32.45
C ARG A 729 57.34 -14.38 -31.75
N PHE A 730 56.94 -13.26 -31.14
CA PHE A 730 55.64 -13.14 -30.49
C PHE A 730 54.48 -13.38 -31.47
N GLN A 731 54.63 -13.04 -32.75
CA GLN A 731 53.62 -13.34 -33.78
C GLN A 731 53.38 -14.85 -33.97
N ALA A 732 54.37 -15.69 -33.66
CA ALA A 732 54.23 -17.14 -33.73
C ALA A 732 53.35 -17.73 -32.62
N ILE A 733 53.19 -17.02 -31.49
CA ILE A 733 52.37 -17.49 -30.36
C ILE A 733 50.93 -17.68 -30.82
N ILE A 734 50.32 -16.63 -31.38
CA ILE A 734 48.94 -16.69 -31.88
C ILE A 734 48.82 -17.66 -33.07
N SER A 735 49.86 -17.76 -33.90
CA SER A 735 49.81 -18.56 -35.12
C SER A 735 49.96 -20.07 -34.89
N PHE A 736 50.64 -20.50 -33.83
CA PHE A 736 51.03 -21.91 -33.63
C PHE A 736 50.77 -22.47 -32.24
N ASP A 737 50.69 -21.64 -31.20
CA ASP A 737 50.53 -22.10 -29.81
C ASP A 737 49.07 -22.06 -29.34
N ILE A 738 48.19 -21.38 -30.06
CA ILE A 738 46.79 -21.12 -29.67
C ILE A 738 45.82 -21.75 -30.68
N ASP A 739 44.83 -22.50 -30.17
CA ASP A 739 43.74 -23.03 -30.99
C ASP A 739 42.65 -21.97 -31.14
N LEU A 740 42.52 -21.39 -32.34
CA LEU A 740 41.54 -20.34 -32.65
C LEU A 740 40.22 -20.89 -33.20
N ARG A 741 39.99 -22.21 -33.19
CA ARG A 741 38.77 -22.80 -33.76
C ARG A 741 37.53 -22.35 -33.01
N GLY A 742 36.81 -21.39 -33.59
CA GLY A 742 35.59 -20.83 -33.03
C GLY A 742 35.82 -19.64 -32.10
N ASP A 743 37.05 -19.12 -32.02
CA ASP A 743 37.47 -18.11 -31.05
C ASP A 743 38.32 -16.99 -31.67
N TYR A 744 38.64 -15.98 -30.86
CA TYR A 744 39.44 -14.84 -31.27
C TYR A 744 40.57 -14.59 -30.27
N ALA A 745 41.79 -14.47 -30.79
CA ALA A 745 42.92 -13.95 -30.05
C ALA A 745 43.82 -13.08 -30.95
N SER A 746 44.39 -12.03 -30.37
CA SER A 746 45.39 -11.20 -31.05
C SER A 746 46.46 -10.74 -30.07
N LEU A 747 47.71 -10.63 -30.52
CA LEU A 747 48.84 -10.10 -29.76
C LEU A 747 49.57 -9.06 -30.61
N LYS A 748 49.44 -7.78 -30.26
CA LYS A 748 49.98 -6.66 -31.04
C LYS A 748 50.91 -5.81 -30.18
N CYS A 749 52.01 -5.34 -30.77
CA CYS A 749 52.82 -4.30 -30.12
C CYS A 749 52.11 -2.95 -30.27
N ARG A 750 51.84 -2.30 -29.14
CA ARG A 750 51.22 -0.98 -29.05
C ARG A 750 52.29 0.10 -28.95
N ASP A 751 53.24 -0.11 -28.03
CA ASP A 751 54.31 0.84 -27.75
C ASP A 751 55.67 0.16 -27.87
N PHE A 752 56.60 0.85 -28.52
CA PHE A 752 58.01 0.47 -28.63
C PHE A 752 58.84 1.71 -28.30
N HIS A 753 59.46 1.73 -27.13
CA HIS A 753 60.31 2.83 -26.68
C HIS A 753 61.75 2.33 -26.52
N ALA A 754 62.68 2.97 -27.22
CA ALA A 754 64.10 2.64 -27.18
C ALA A 754 64.96 3.89 -27.37
N GLY A 755 65.90 4.11 -26.44
CA GLY A 755 66.88 5.18 -26.52
C GLY A 755 66.35 6.61 -26.33
N GLU A 756 67.31 7.52 -26.27
CA GLU A 756 67.15 8.98 -26.25
C GLU A 756 67.97 9.53 -27.45
N PRO A 757 67.64 10.71 -28.00
CA PRO A 757 68.44 11.32 -29.07
C PRO A 757 69.92 11.49 -28.68
N GLY A 758 70.85 10.88 -29.43
CA GLY A 758 72.30 10.98 -29.18
C GLY A 758 73.13 9.87 -29.86
N ASP A 759 74.46 9.87 -29.63
CA ASP A 759 75.42 8.93 -30.26
C ASP A 759 75.67 7.63 -29.45
N LEU A 760 74.99 7.44 -28.31
CA LEU A 760 75.18 6.28 -27.43
C LEU A 760 74.22 5.13 -27.80
N PHE A 761 74.71 3.89 -27.71
CA PHE A 761 73.81 2.73 -27.75
C PHE A 761 72.89 2.75 -26.53
N THR A 762 71.58 2.65 -26.77
CA THR A 762 70.62 2.52 -25.67
C THR A 762 70.82 1.19 -24.95
N ASN A 763 70.68 1.22 -23.63
CA ASN A 763 70.74 0.04 -22.79
C ASN A 763 69.37 -0.38 -22.26
N LYS A 764 68.29 0.32 -22.62
CA LYS A 764 66.93 -0.01 -22.18
C LYS A 764 65.95 0.03 -23.36
N VAL A 765 65.11 -1.00 -23.45
CA VAL A 765 63.94 -1.02 -24.34
C VAL A 765 62.71 -1.36 -23.51
N TYR A 766 61.61 -0.67 -23.79
CA TYR A 766 60.29 -0.96 -23.23
C TYR A 766 59.34 -1.30 -24.38
N LEU A 767 58.66 -2.43 -24.26
CA LEU A 767 57.60 -2.86 -25.15
C LEU A 767 56.29 -2.95 -24.37
N ARG A 768 55.21 -2.42 -24.92
CA ARG A 768 53.85 -2.73 -24.47
C ARG A 768 53.14 -3.52 -25.55
N LEU A 769 52.77 -4.75 -25.23
CA LEU A 769 51.94 -5.60 -26.07
C LEU A 769 50.50 -5.49 -25.57
N GLU A 770 49.54 -5.47 -26.48
CA GLU A 770 48.12 -5.68 -26.19
C GLU A 770 47.75 -7.08 -26.63
N ILE A 771 47.23 -7.85 -25.68
CA ILE A 771 46.55 -9.09 -25.95
C ILE A 771 45.04 -8.81 -25.95
N LYS A 772 44.33 -9.40 -26.90
CA LYS A 772 42.86 -9.48 -26.89
C LYS A 772 42.44 -10.93 -27.04
N THR A 773 41.47 -11.39 -26.25
CA THR A 773 41.04 -12.79 -26.22
C THR A 773 39.55 -12.96 -25.96
N THR A 774 38.97 -14.04 -26.46
CA THR A 774 37.68 -14.57 -25.99
C THR A 774 37.85 -15.38 -24.70
N GLU A 775 36.74 -15.73 -24.07
CA GLU A 775 36.65 -16.38 -22.74
C GLU A 775 37.40 -17.72 -22.65
N THR A 776 37.44 -18.45 -23.75
CA THR A 776 37.99 -19.81 -23.87
C THR A 776 39.51 -19.84 -24.09
N ILE A 777 40.11 -18.69 -24.41
CA ILE A 777 41.54 -18.59 -24.69
C ILE A 777 42.29 -18.38 -23.38
N ASP A 778 43.22 -19.29 -23.09
CA ASP A 778 44.10 -19.22 -21.94
C ASP A 778 45.14 -18.08 -22.10
N ARG A 779 44.81 -16.93 -21.51
CA ARG A 779 45.68 -15.75 -21.46
C ARG A 779 46.97 -15.99 -20.66
N ASP A 780 46.94 -16.85 -19.65
CA ASP A 780 48.12 -17.16 -18.83
C ASP A 780 49.12 -18.00 -19.62
N ASN A 781 48.63 -18.86 -20.53
CA ASN A 781 49.47 -19.52 -21.52
C ASN A 781 50.14 -18.50 -22.45
N ILE A 782 49.40 -17.55 -23.03
CA ILE A 782 49.99 -16.51 -23.91
C ILE A 782 51.05 -15.69 -23.14
N PHE A 783 50.76 -15.26 -21.92
CA PHE A 783 51.71 -14.56 -21.05
C PHE A 783 52.96 -15.40 -20.77
N SER A 784 52.78 -16.67 -20.39
CA SER A 784 53.89 -17.60 -20.13
C SER A 784 54.77 -17.83 -21.36
N ARG A 785 54.18 -17.85 -22.55
CA ARG A 785 54.91 -17.95 -23.83
C ARG A 785 55.70 -16.68 -24.14
N VAL A 786 55.11 -15.50 -23.94
CA VAL A 786 55.84 -14.22 -24.06
C VAL A 786 57.02 -14.19 -23.09
N GLU A 787 56.82 -14.59 -21.84
CA GLU A 787 57.89 -14.62 -20.84
C GLU A 787 59.01 -15.61 -21.23
N ALA A 788 58.65 -16.82 -21.65
CA ALA A 788 59.62 -17.85 -22.05
C ALA A 788 60.43 -17.44 -23.29
N ILE A 789 59.78 -16.86 -24.31
CA ILE A 789 60.45 -16.35 -25.51
C ILE A 789 61.39 -15.19 -25.14
N THR A 790 60.93 -14.28 -24.27
CA THR A 790 61.76 -13.16 -23.78
C THR A 790 63.03 -13.66 -23.11
N LYS A 791 62.91 -14.55 -22.13
CA LYS A 791 64.06 -15.16 -21.43
C LYS A 791 64.97 -15.92 -22.40
N GLY A 792 64.40 -16.63 -23.38
CA GLY A 792 65.12 -17.38 -24.40
C GLY A 792 65.99 -16.51 -25.30
N GLU A 793 65.42 -15.42 -25.84
CA GLU A 793 66.16 -14.52 -26.71
C GLU A 793 67.20 -13.70 -25.94
N CYS A 794 66.90 -13.24 -24.72
CA CYS A 794 67.90 -12.60 -23.85
C CYS A 794 69.13 -13.52 -23.66
N LYS A 795 68.91 -14.81 -23.40
CA LYS A 795 69.99 -15.79 -23.28
C LYS A 795 70.75 -15.98 -24.60
N ALA A 796 70.06 -16.02 -25.74
CA ALA A 796 70.66 -16.17 -27.05
C ALA A 796 71.51 -14.95 -27.46
N SER A 797 71.11 -13.75 -27.01
CA SER A 797 71.83 -12.49 -27.23
C SER A 797 72.98 -12.23 -26.25
N GLY A 798 73.20 -13.12 -25.26
CA GLY A 798 74.32 -13.09 -24.32
C GLY A 798 73.91 -12.74 -22.88
N GLY A 799 74.63 -13.28 -21.89
CA GLY A 799 74.23 -13.29 -20.46
C GLY A 799 74.24 -11.94 -19.71
N ASP A 800 74.48 -10.83 -20.39
CA ASP A 800 74.52 -9.47 -19.80
C ASP A 800 73.22 -8.68 -20.03
N ILE A 801 72.16 -9.34 -20.51
CA ILE A 801 70.84 -8.76 -20.74
C ILE A 801 69.85 -9.32 -19.72
N GLU A 802 69.18 -8.43 -19.00
CA GLU A 802 68.10 -8.74 -18.07
C GLU A 802 66.75 -8.32 -18.68
N SER A 803 65.68 -8.99 -18.29
CA SER A 803 64.33 -8.66 -18.75
C SER A 803 63.29 -8.84 -17.65
N SER A 804 62.29 -7.96 -17.62
CA SER A 804 61.08 -8.12 -16.81
C SER A 804 59.86 -8.18 -17.73
N VAL A 805 58.90 -9.03 -17.37
CA VAL A 805 57.63 -9.15 -18.10
C VAL A 805 56.52 -9.12 -17.05
N ARG A 806 55.54 -8.23 -17.22
CA ARG A 806 54.36 -8.15 -16.36
C ARG A 806 53.10 -8.03 -17.19
N MET A 807 52.00 -8.60 -16.69
CA MET A 807 50.69 -8.46 -17.30
C MET A 807 49.82 -7.56 -16.43
N THR A 808 49.13 -6.62 -17.06
CA THR A 808 48.23 -5.67 -16.41
C THR A 808 46.85 -5.78 -17.08
N PRO A 809 45.78 -6.12 -16.35
CA PRO A 809 44.44 -6.20 -16.92
C PRO A 809 43.97 -4.84 -17.42
N ARG A 810 43.22 -4.82 -18.52
CA ARG A 810 42.59 -3.59 -19.04
C ARG A 810 41.07 -3.67 -19.02
N ALA A 811 40.49 -4.70 -19.64
CA ALA A 811 39.05 -4.92 -19.60
C ALA A 811 38.71 -6.41 -19.76
N PRO A 812 37.67 -6.92 -19.09
CA PRO A 812 37.18 -8.27 -19.30
C PRO A 812 36.40 -8.41 -20.61
N VAL A 813 35.98 -9.64 -20.94
CA VAL A 813 35.12 -9.90 -22.12
C VAL A 813 33.76 -9.21 -21.91
N THR A 814 33.31 -8.42 -22.90
CA THR A 814 31.93 -7.92 -22.91
C THR A 814 31.01 -9.03 -23.39
N ARG A 815 30.43 -9.75 -22.43
CA ARG A 815 29.57 -10.90 -22.67
C ARG A 815 28.14 -10.59 -22.29
N ASN A 816 27.25 -10.54 -23.27
CA ASN A 816 25.83 -10.40 -23.00
C ASN A 816 25.29 -11.63 -22.26
N ASP A 817 24.44 -11.38 -21.26
CA ASP A 817 23.63 -12.44 -20.67
C ASP A 817 22.76 -13.09 -21.75
N THR A 818 22.77 -14.42 -21.82
CA THR A 818 22.10 -15.15 -22.90
C THR A 818 20.59 -14.94 -22.86
N VAL A 819 19.99 -15.01 -21.67
CA VAL A 819 18.53 -14.93 -21.49
C VAL A 819 18.04 -13.51 -21.77
N LEU A 820 18.73 -12.51 -21.22
CA LEU A 820 18.37 -11.11 -21.47
C LEU A 820 18.56 -10.74 -22.93
N ALA A 821 19.66 -11.17 -23.56
CA ALA A 821 19.89 -10.89 -24.97
C ALA A 821 18.87 -11.57 -25.88
N GLU A 822 18.46 -12.82 -25.61
CA GLU A 822 17.38 -13.49 -26.36
C GLU A 822 16.07 -12.72 -26.25
N ALA A 823 15.66 -12.32 -25.04
CA ALA A 823 14.46 -11.51 -24.84
C ALA A 823 14.54 -10.17 -25.59
N LEU A 824 15.71 -9.53 -25.61
CA LEU A 824 15.91 -8.27 -26.34
C LEU A 824 15.92 -8.48 -27.86
N GLN A 825 16.47 -9.59 -28.35
CA GLN A 825 16.40 -9.96 -29.76
C GLN A 825 14.95 -10.15 -30.22
N ASP A 826 14.13 -10.85 -29.43
CA ASP A 826 12.71 -11.04 -29.72
C ASP A 826 11.98 -9.67 -29.76
N CYS A 827 12.20 -8.84 -28.75
CA CYS A 827 11.63 -7.48 -28.68
C CYS A 827 12.04 -6.61 -29.89
N PHE A 828 13.34 -6.56 -30.19
CA PHE A 828 13.85 -5.75 -31.30
C PHE A 828 13.44 -6.29 -32.66
N SER A 829 13.40 -7.61 -32.85
CA SER A 829 12.91 -8.21 -34.09
C SER A 829 11.46 -7.83 -34.35
N HIS A 830 10.62 -7.77 -33.31
CA HIS A 830 9.22 -7.37 -33.42
C HIS A 830 9.06 -5.88 -33.75
N TYR A 831 9.79 -4.99 -33.06
CA TYR A 831 9.65 -3.54 -33.23
C TYR A 831 10.36 -3.00 -34.48
N PHE A 832 11.61 -3.42 -34.70
CA PHE A 832 12.47 -2.91 -35.77
C PHE A 832 12.31 -3.70 -37.08
N GLY A 833 11.78 -4.93 -37.05
CA GLY A 833 11.56 -5.76 -38.24
C GLY A 833 12.86 -5.99 -39.01
N ASP A 834 12.85 -5.69 -40.31
CA ASP A 834 14.01 -5.81 -41.20
C ASP A 834 15.20 -4.91 -40.82
N ARG A 835 15.02 -3.99 -39.86
CA ARG A 835 16.11 -3.16 -39.32
C ARG A 835 16.88 -3.84 -38.18
N PHE A 836 16.41 -4.97 -37.67
CA PHE A 836 17.10 -5.76 -36.66
C PHE A 836 17.93 -6.89 -37.31
N TRP A 837 19.12 -7.15 -36.78
CA TRP A 837 19.96 -8.26 -37.22
C TRP A 837 20.87 -8.79 -36.10
N ILE A 838 21.42 -9.99 -36.26
CA ILE A 838 22.35 -10.58 -35.28
C ILE A 838 23.79 -10.41 -35.79
N PRO A 839 24.66 -9.67 -35.08
CA PRO A 839 26.00 -9.39 -35.55
C PRO A 839 27.00 -10.54 -35.27
N PRO A 840 28.12 -10.61 -36.01
CA PRO A 840 29.30 -11.33 -35.54
C PRO A 840 29.89 -10.65 -34.29
N MET A 841 30.83 -11.33 -33.61
CA MET A 841 31.62 -10.68 -32.57
C MET A 841 32.48 -9.57 -33.20
N ASP A 842 32.66 -8.46 -32.48
CA ASP A 842 33.51 -7.35 -32.90
C ASP A 842 34.84 -7.36 -32.11
N THR A 843 35.81 -6.56 -32.51
CA THR A 843 37.20 -6.56 -31.97
C THR A 843 37.63 -5.34 -31.12
N PRO A 844 36.85 -4.24 -30.98
CA PRO A 844 37.08 -3.20 -29.97
C PRO A 844 37.11 -3.74 -28.53
N VAL A 845 37.51 -2.89 -27.59
CA VAL A 845 37.57 -3.21 -26.15
C VAL A 845 36.67 -2.21 -25.45
N GLU A 846 36.00 -2.64 -24.39
CA GLU A 846 34.99 -1.86 -23.67
C GLU A 846 35.07 -2.18 -22.17
N ASP A 847 35.00 -1.16 -21.31
CA ASP A 847 35.09 -1.32 -19.85
C ASP A 847 33.72 -1.40 -19.15
N PHE A 848 32.61 -1.24 -19.88
CA PHE A 848 31.23 -1.30 -19.38
C PHE A 848 30.95 -2.45 -18.40
N SER A 849 31.42 -3.66 -18.67
CA SER A 849 31.18 -4.83 -17.82
C SER A 849 31.78 -4.72 -16.41
N ILE A 850 32.75 -3.83 -16.19
CA ILE A 850 33.35 -3.56 -14.88
C ILE A 850 32.35 -2.86 -13.95
N LEU A 851 31.37 -2.13 -14.51
CA LEU A 851 30.37 -1.39 -13.73
C LEU A 851 29.52 -2.29 -12.82
N GLY A 852 29.45 -3.61 -13.03
CA GLY A 852 28.78 -4.51 -12.08
C GLY A 852 29.37 -4.47 -10.67
N GLY A 853 30.62 -4.00 -10.52
CA GLY A 853 31.27 -3.83 -9.23
C GLY A 853 31.51 -5.18 -8.52
N PRO A 854 31.28 -5.29 -7.20
CA PRO A 854 31.56 -6.51 -6.43
C PRO A 854 30.58 -7.66 -6.70
N LYS A 855 29.43 -7.40 -7.34
CA LYS A 855 28.41 -8.41 -7.67
C LYS A 855 28.36 -8.60 -9.20
N PRO A 856 28.24 -9.84 -9.72
CA PRO A 856 28.05 -10.06 -11.14
C PRO A 856 26.62 -9.63 -11.54
N VAL A 857 26.49 -8.42 -12.10
CA VAL A 857 25.22 -7.91 -12.63
C VAL A 857 25.06 -8.34 -14.09
N PRO A 858 23.96 -9.01 -14.48
CA PRO A 858 23.72 -9.38 -15.87
C PRO A 858 23.48 -8.12 -16.73
N PHE A 859 23.94 -8.17 -17.98
CA PHE A 859 23.84 -7.01 -18.86
C PHE A 859 23.63 -7.38 -20.33
N VAL A 860 23.15 -6.41 -21.11
CA VAL A 860 23.07 -6.49 -22.56
C VAL A 860 23.69 -5.24 -23.18
N TYR A 861 24.63 -5.46 -24.08
CA TYR A 861 25.32 -4.47 -24.89
C TYR A 861 25.00 -4.72 -26.37
N TRP A 862 24.55 -3.70 -27.09
CA TRP A 862 24.16 -3.84 -28.50
C TRP A 862 24.75 -2.77 -29.41
N LYS A 863 24.67 -2.99 -30.72
CA LYS A 863 25.20 -2.08 -31.74
C LYS A 863 24.10 -1.31 -32.45
N LEU A 864 24.39 -0.06 -32.80
CA LEU A 864 23.55 0.81 -33.62
C LEU A 864 24.26 1.15 -34.93
N GLY A 865 23.50 1.22 -36.02
CA GLY A 865 24.01 1.80 -37.26
C GLY A 865 24.00 3.32 -37.24
N SER A 866 25.05 3.92 -37.78
CA SER A 866 25.25 5.37 -37.78
C SER A 866 25.50 5.99 -39.15
N THR A 867 25.80 5.20 -40.18
CA THR A 867 26.15 5.72 -41.50
C THR A 867 24.91 6.22 -42.24
N ASP A 868 24.97 7.42 -42.83
CA ASP A 868 23.89 7.94 -43.67
C ASP A 868 23.42 6.90 -44.71
N PRO A 869 22.11 6.60 -44.79
CA PRO A 869 21.58 5.56 -45.68
C PRO A 869 21.99 5.70 -47.15
N LYS A 870 22.08 6.93 -47.67
CA LYS A 870 22.48 7.16 -49.06
C LYS A 870 23.96 6.89 -49.25
N LYS A 871 24.80 7.38 -48.35
CA LYS A 871 26.25 7.09 -48.38
C LYS A 871 26.54 5.60 -48.26
N TRP A 872 25.75 4.89 -47.44
CA TRP A 872 25.84 3.44 -47.32
C TRP A 872 25.51 2.73 -48.65
N ASP A 873 24.38 3.08 -49.26
CA ASP A 873 23.95 2.46 -50.53
C ASP A 873 24.93 2.79 -51.67
N GLU A 874 25.43 4.03 -51.76
CA GLU A 874 26.48 4.43 -52.71
C GLU A 874 27.79 3.65 -52.50
N ALA A 875 28.19 3.39 -51.25
CA ALA A 875 29.38 2.60 -50.94
C ALA A 875 29.18 1.12 -51.32
N GLN A 876 28.00 0.57 -51.13
CA GLN A 876 27.66 -0.78 -51.57
C GLN A 876 27.67 -0.92 -53.09
N GLU A 877 27.14 0.08 -53.81
CA GLU A 877 27.11 0.09 -55.28
C GLU A 877 28.50 0.16 -55.91
N LYS A 878 29.46 0.85 -55.26
CA LYS A 878 30.86 0.90 -55.71
C LYS A 878 31.56 -0.47 -55.68
N GLY A 879 31.05 -1.40 -54.88
CA GLY A 879 31.65 -2.72 -54.68
C GLY A 879 33.02 -2.68 -53.98
N GLY A 880 33.59 -3.85 -53.72
CA GLY A 880 34.83 -3.98 -52.96
C GLY A 880 34.62 -3.96 -51.44
N ASN A 881 35.68 -3.71 -50.68
CA ASN A 881 35.61 -3.67 -49.22
C ASN A 881 34.96 -2.35 -48.77
N ILE A 882 33.82 -2.43 -48.09
CA ILE A 882 33.07 -1.25 -47.64
C ILE A 882 33.87 -0.33 -46.71
N LEU A 883 34.86 -0.90 -45.99
CA LEU A 883 35.80 -0.15 -45.13
C LEU A 883 36.68 0.84 -45.91
N GLU A 884 36.82 0.69 -47.23
CA GLU A 884 37.60 1.61 -48.06
C GLU A 884 36.79 2.86 -48.45
N HIS A 885 35.46 2.81 -48.32
CA HIS A 885 34.56 3.85 -48.83
C HIS A 885 33.88 4.67 -47.73
N LEU A 886 33.90 4.21 -46.48
CA LEU A 886 33.20 4.82 -45.36
C LEU A 886 34.12 4.96 -44.14
N PRO A 887 34.04 6.10 -43.41
CA PRO A 887 34.81 6.29 -42.19
C PRO A 887 34.28 5.39 -41.06
N THR A 888 35.19 4.72 -40.36
CA THR A 888 34.90 3.96 -39.13
C THR A 888 35.06 4.84 -37.89
N ASN A 889 34.68 4.32 -36.73
CA ASN A 889 35.06 4.92 -35.44
C ASN A 889 36.58 5.21 -35.41
N HIS A 890 36.96 6.30 -34.74
CA HIS A 890 38.32 6.84 -34.61
C HIS A 890 38.90 7.45 -35.90
N SER A 891 38.11 7.56 -36.97
CA SER A 891 38.48 8.34 -38.16
C SER A 891 38.24 9.83 -37.93
N PRO A 892 39.13 10.74 -38.41
CA PRO A 892 38.86 12.18 -38.41
C PRO A 892 37.66 12.58 -39.28
N GLU A 893 37.16 11.68 -40.13
CA GLU A 893 35.99 11.88 -40.99
C GLU A 893 34.74 11.16 -40.48
N PHE A 894 34.80 10.53 -39.29
CA PHE A 894 33.65 9.83 -38.69
C PHE A 894 32.50 10.80 -38.44
N ALA A 895 31.35 10.53 -39.08
CA ALA A 895 30.20 11.42 -39.08
C ALA A 895 28.89 10.61 -39.08
N PRO A 896 28.37 10.25 -37.89
CA PRO A 896 27.03 9.67 -37.75
C PRO A 896 25.95 10.55 -38.40
N ALA A 897 24.91 9.93 -38.96
CA ALA A 897 23.70 10.61 -39.41
C ALA A 897 22.81 10.92 -38.18
N PRO A 898 22.82 12.16 -37.65
CA PRO A 898 22.38 12.43 -36.29
C PRO A 898 20.91 12.09 -36.07
N ASP A 899 20.01 12.58 -36.93
CA ASP A 899 18.56 12.43 -36.74
C ASP A 899 18.12 10.96 -36.63
N LEU A 900 18.54 10.13 -37.59
CA LEU A 900 18.12 8.73 -37.63
C LEU A 900 18.85 7.87 -36.58
N THR A 901 20.12 8.17 -36.32
CA THR A 901 20.93 7.40 -35.36
C THR A 901 20.46 7.66 -33.93
N ILE A 902 20.25 8.94 -33.56
CA ILE A 902 19.74 9.32 -32.23
C ILE A 902 18.33 8.78 -32.02
N LEU A 903 17.45 8.90 -33.03
CA LEU A 903 16.09 8.35 -32.94
C LEU A 903 16.11 6.85 -32.68
N THR A 904 16.90 6.10 -33.45
CA THR A 904 17.00 4.64 -33.30
C THR A 904 17.60 4.25 -31.96
N GLY A 905 18.65 4.96 -31.51
CA GLY A 905 19.24 4.72 -30.19
C GLY A 905 18.30 5.05 -29.03
N MET A 906 17.47 6.09 -29.18
CA MET A 906 16.43 6.43 -28.22
C MET A 906 15.36 5.31 -28.13
N GLU A 907 14.85 4.87 -29.29
CA GLU A 907 13.86 3.79 -29.35
C GLU A 907 14.41 2.49 -28.75
N ALA A 908 15.62 2.08 -29.15
CA ALA A 908 16.24 0.84 -28.69
C ALA A 908 16.46 0.84 -27.18
N MET A 909 17.04 1.91 -26.63
CA MET A 909 17.31 2.03 -25.19
C MET A 909 16.02 2.08 -24.37
N ALA A 910 15.02 2.85 -24.80
CA ALA A 910 13.74 2.92 -24.10
C ALA A 910 12.97 1.58 -24.13
N LEU A 911 12.95 0.89 -25.28
CA LEU A 911 12.34 -0.43 -25.40
C LEU A 911 13.06 -1.47 -24.53
N ALA A 912 14.40 -1.47 -24.52
CA ALA A 912 15.18 -2.35 -23.68
C ALA A 912 14.89 -2.13 -22.19
N ALA A 913 14.83 -0.86 -21.75
CA ALA A 913 14.48 -0.51 -20.39
C ALA A 913 13.05 -0.97 -20.02
N LEU A 914 12.07 -0.72 -20.88
CA LEU A 914 10.66 -1.13 -20.65
C LEU A 914 10.46 -2.64 -20.68
N LEU A 915 11.20 -3.37 -21.52
CA LEU A 915 11.14 -4.82 -21.60
C LEU A 915 11.49 -5.48 -20.26
N PHE A 916 12.48 -4.92 -19.56
CA PHE A 916 12.95 -5.48 -18.30
C PHE A 916 12.35 -4.83 -17.06
N ALA A 917 11.74 -3.65 -17.19
CA ALA A 917 10.99 -3.00 -16.12
C ALA A 917 9.69 -3.75 -15.83
N ASP A 918 9.16 -3.59 -14.62
CA ASP A 918 7.89 -4.22 -14.27
C ASP A 918 6.73 -3.44 -14.91
N THR A 919 5.86 -4.14 -15.63
CA THR A 919 4.68 -3.52 -16.25
C THR A 919 3.62 -3.25 -15.21
N LYS A 920 3.10 -2.02 -15.17
CA LYS A 920 1.87 -1.74 -14.42
C LYS A 920 0.70 -2.22 -15.27
N THR A 921 0.02 -3.27 -14.85
CA THR A 921 -1.24 -3.69 -15.48
C THR A 921 -2.28 -2.58 -15.27
N GLU A 922 -2.55 -1.82 -16.33
CA GLU A 922 -3.83 -1.11 -16.42
C GLU A 922 -4.92 -2.17 -16.58
N GLY A 923 -5.86 -2.21 -15.65
CA GLY A 923 -7.10 -2.93 -15.88
C GLY A 923 -7.86 -2.24 -17.01
N GLU A 924 -7.87 -2.86 -18.19
CA GLU A 924 -8.94 -2.72 -19.17
C GLU A 924 -10.03 -3.77 -18.90
#